data_AF-A0A349CIU9-F1
#
_entry.id   AF-A0A349CIU9-F1
#
_cell.length_a   1.000
_cell.length_b   1.000
_cell.length_c   1.000
_cell.angle_alpha   90.00
_cell.angle_beta   90.00
_cell.angle_gamma   90.00
#
_symmetry.space_group_name_H-M   'P 1'
#
loop_
_entity.id
_entity.type
_entity.pdbx_description
1 polymer ?
#
loop_
_entity_poly.entity_id
_entity_poly.type
_entity_poly.pdbx_seq_one_letter_code
_entity_poly.pdbx_strand_id
1 'polypeptide(L)'
;KLINNLFFNPQHYDLGIVGRYKLNQRLDIPKKEDDDDRALTREDIIEIIRHIIMVSNRDETPDDIDHLGNRRVRTVGELIQNQFRVGLVRLERVAKERMSIISNDVVSPGALVNIRPVLSAIREFFSGSQLSQFMDQTNPLAELTHKRRLSAMGPGGLSRDRAGFDVRDVHYSHYGRICPIETPEGPNIGLIGTLATYGRINRYGFIETPYRKVVTEMNNSDKELVGKIAGEDILDDKNEVILKTGEQINKKTASEIAKLSARNIPVKPYVSNEIEYLQADKEDKYNIAQANTVIDENGYFVSKRIEVRYEDRYMMLPPEKIDYMDVSTKQIFSVAASLIPFLEHNDANRALMGANMQRQAVPLLCAESPIVATGMEREVAKYSGQVLFANNAGMVISVTSLQIVVRSDSGQEDVYPLQKFIRTNQGTCINQQPVVNSGQRVEKGDVLADSSATEDGELALGQNVVCAFMSWGGYNYEDAIILSDRMVEQDKFCSIHITKHEVEARDTKLGPEEITRDIPNVGEESLSELDEDGIIRIGAEVGPDDILVGKITPKGETELSAEEKLLRAIFGEKAREVKDTSLRMPHGEWGKVINVKLFSRDEGAELPVRVNQWVQVWVAQKRSVSVGDKLAGRHGNKGVISVIAPAADMPFLPDGTPVDIVLNPIGVPSRMNLGQILETHLGWAARNMGFKVLTPVFDGASDTEIEDALARTWLVQKTGSITINLQGGKPSPDINKAKQWVTEKGFDGEKVFNSALIGEARDVCLRLWLEELGVESRKLSPIELTETMKEVTVSKNSPSPISGKAILRDGRTGEPFDQPVTVGNIYMLKLIHLVEDKVHARATGPYSLISQQPLGGKAQFGGQRFGEMEVWSLEAYGAAHNLQEVLTIKSDDVAGRAKTYEAIVKGEDILPPGVPESFKVLVKELQSLGLAVEVINEEEKIIQAEKIQDSSEFEGLSSTKMVSGNEEPEDVEGKIEDLMAGDSFFEGLSTDSDNKVNDSPESEVE
;
A
#
# COMPACT_ATOMS: atom_id res chain seq x y z
N LYS A 1 -54.00 14.01 -9.19
CA LYS A 1 -53.64 12.99 -8.17
C LYS A 1 -52.30 12.32 -8.46
N LEU A 2 -52.08 11.76 -9.66
CA LEU A 2 -50.81 11.10 -10.01
C LEU A 2 -49.58 12.01 -9.86
N ILE A 3 -49.59 13.21 -10.46
CA ILE A 3 -48.49 14.19 -10.37
C ILE A 3 -48.23 14.61 -8.91
N ASN A 4 -49.30 14.84 -8.12
CA ASN A 4 -49.17 15.13 -6.69
C ASN A 4 -48.47 14.03 -5.92
N ASN A 5 -48.74 12.75 -6.23
CA ASN A 5 -48.06 11.64 -5.57
C ASN A 5 -46.63 11.41 -6.08
N LEU A 6 -46.29 11.88 -7.29
CA LEU A 6 -44.95 11.73 -7.87
C LEU A 6 -43.93 12.73 -7.32
N PHE A 7 -44.34 13.99 -7.10
CA PHE A 7 -43.39 15.07 -6.77
C PHE A 7 -43.73 15.86 -5.50
N PHE A 8 -45.03 16.04 -5.22
CA PHE A 8 -45.52 16.96 -4.18
C PHE A 8 -45.94 16.25 -2.88
N ASN A 9 -45.81 14.92 -2.80
CA ASN A 9 -46.22 14.13 -1.63
C ASN A 9 -44.99 13.57 -0.89
N PRO A 10 -44.70 14.04 0.33
CA PRO A 10 -43.55 13.62 1.13
C PRO A 10 -43.50 12.12 1.46
N GLN A 11 -44.62 11.39 1.39
CA GLN A 11 -44.65 9.95 1.64
C GLN A 11 -44.07 9.12 0.48
N HIS A 12 -44.07 9.68 -0.74
CA HIS A 12 -43.66 8.97 -1.95
C HIS A 12 -42.45 9.60 -2.64
N TYR A 13 -42.17 10.88 -2.35
CA TYR A 13 -41.04 11.62 -2.90
C TYR A 13 -40.35 12.40 -1.80
N ASP A 14 -39.03 12.22 -1.67
CA ASP A 14 -38.18 12.87 -0.66
C ASP A 14 -36.87 13.30 -1.32
N LEU A 15 -36.64 14.61 -1.41
CA LEU A 15 -35.35 15.19 -1.86
C LEU A 15 -34.20 14.84 -0.89
N GLY A 16 -34.54 14.45 0.32
CA GLY A 16 -33.62 14.37 1.45
C GLY A 16 -33.21 15.75 1.94
N ILE A 17 -32.59 15.77 3.12
CA ILE A 17 -32.09 16.99 3.77
C ILE A 17 -31.08 17.71 2.86
N VAL A 18 -30.21 16.94 2.19
CA VAL A 18 -29.17 17.48 1.32
C VAL A 18 -29.74 18.04 0.01
N GLY A 19 -30.73 17.35 -0.59
CA GLY A 19 -31.36 17.82 -1.82
C GLY A 19 -32.08 19.15 -1.61
N ARG A 20 -32.86 19.29 -0.53
CA ARG A 20 -33.49 20.57 -0.15
C ARG A 20 -32.45 21.66 0.11
N TYR A 21 -31.39 21.35 0.86
CA TYR A 21 -30.30 22.30 1.15
C TYR A 21 -29.64 22.82 -0.14
N LYS A 22 -29.31 21.95 -1.08
CA LYS A 22 -28.68 22.33 -2.36
C LYS A 22 -29.62 23.09 -3.28
N LEU A 23 -30.88 22.69 -3.36
CA LEU A 23 -31.88 23.39 -4.14
C LEU A 23 -32.06 24.83 -3.65
N ASN A 24 -32.21 25.01 -2.33
CA ASN A 24 -32.35 26.34 -1.73
C ASN A 24 -31.10 27.20 -1.96
N GLN A 25 -29.91 26.62 -1.81
CA GLN A 25 -28.64 27.32 -2.03
C GLN A 25 -28.44 27.73 -3.50
N ARG A 26 -28.81 26.87 -4.46
CA ARG A 26 -28.59 27.13 -5.89
C ARG A 26 -29.57 28.15 -6.46
N LEU A 27 -30.83 28.11 -6.02
CA LEU A 27 -31.91 28.98 -6.50
C LEU A 27 -32.09 30.24 -5.63
N ASP A 28 -31.18 30.46 -4.68
CA ASP A 28 -31.21 31.57 -3.70
C ASP A 28 -32.58 31.71 -2.97
N ILE A 29 -33.20 30.56 -2.67
CA ILE A 29 -34.48 30.52 -1.96
C ILE A 29 -34.21 30.70 -0.47
N PRO A 30 -34.75 31.74 0.18
CA PRO A 30 -34.50 32.00 1.59
C PRO A 30 -35.02 30.85 2.45
N LYS A 31 -34.16 30.40 3.36
CA LYS A 31 -34.45 29.30 4.27
C LYS A 31 -35.64 29.65 5.17
N LYS A 32 -36.71 28.86 5.12
CA LYS A 32 -37.83 28.96 6.07
C LYS A 32 -37.48 28.21 7.36
N GLU A 33 -37.99 28.66 8.51
CA GLU A 33 -37.72 28.03 9.81
C GLU A 33 -38.26 26.59 9.88
N ASP A 34 -39.29 26.25 9.08
CA ASP A 34 -39.89 24.91 8.91
C ASP A 34 -39.42 24.21 7.61
N ASP A 35 -38.10 24.04 7.42
CA ASP A 35 -37.50 23.35 6.25
C ASP A 35 -37.65 21.80 6.32
N ASP A 36 -38.74 21.31 6.93
CA ASP A 36 -39.09 19.89 7.05
C ASP A 36 -39.83 19.35 5.81
N ASP A 37 -40.31 20.22 4.92
CA ASP A 37 -40.93 19.79 3.67
C ASP A 37 -39.86 19.42 2.62
N ARG A 38 -39.64 18.12 2.49
CA ARG A 38 -38.65 17.54 1.58
C ARG A 38 -39.23 17.13 0.22
N ALA A 39 -40.53 17.33 0.01
CA ALA A 39 -41.13 17.13 -1.31
C ALA A 39 -40.94 18.38 -2.18
N LEU A 40 -40.87 18.24 -3.51
CA LEU A 40 -40.79 19.43 -4.38
C LEU A 40 -42.03 20.30 -4.16
N THR A 41 -41.87 21.62 -4.24
CA THR A 41 -42.97 22.59 -4.27
C THR A 41 -43.20 23.09 -5.69
N ARG A 42 -44.31 23.80 -5.93
CA ARG A 42 -44.58 24.34 -7.28
C ARG A 42 -43.65 25.51 -7.60
N GLU A 43 -43.32 26.28 -6.57
CA GLU A 43 -42.38 27.38 -6.60
C GLU A 43 -40.98 26.88 -7.01
N ASP A 44 -40.53 25.75 -6.45
CA ASP A 44 -39.25 25.12 -6.84
C ASP A 44 -39.18 24.88 -8.36
N ILE A 45 -40.25 24.39 -8.97
CA ILE A 45 -40.28 24.12 -10.42
C ILE A 45 -40.17 25.41 -11.24
N ILE A 46 -40.84 26.48 -10.79
CA ILE A 46 -40.79 27.79 -11.46
C ILE A 46 -39.37 28.36 -11.42
N GLU A 47 -38.72 28.26 -10.26
CA GLU A 47 -37.34 28.72 -10.08
C GLU A 47 -36.34 27.89 -10.90
N ILE A 48 -36.51 26.57 -10.95
CA ILE A 48 -35.69 25.69 -11.82
C ILE A 48 -35.84 26.10 -13.29
N ILE A 49 -37.06 26.36 -13.78
CA ILE A 49 -37.28 26.79 -15.17
C ILE A 49 -36.64 28.16 -15.42
N ARG A 50 -36.75 29.09 -14.48
CA ARG A 50 -36.11 30.41 -14.58
C ARG A 50 -34.58 30.27 -14.69
N HIS A 51 -33.98 29.44 -13.85
CA HIS A 51 -32.55 29.15 -13.87
C HIS A 51 -32.09 28.60 -15.22
N ILE A 52 -32.83 27.63 -15.77
CA ILE A 52 -32.53 27.05 -17.10
C ILE A 52 -32.56 28.13 -18.19
N ILE A 53 -33.52 29.06 -18.14
CA ILE A 53 -33.61 30.17 -19.10
C ILE A 53 -32.41 31.12 -18.94
N MET A 54 -32.02 31.45 -17.71
CA MET A 54 -30.88 32.33 -17.42
C MET A 54 -29.55 31.71 -17.89
N VAL A 55 -29.32 30.43 -17.63
CA VAL A 55 -28.15 29.69 -18.14
C VAL A 55 -28.15 29.65 -19.67
N SER A 56 -29.31 29.42 -20.29
CA SER A 56 -29.45 29.44 -21.75
C SER A 56 -29.14 30.82 -22.35
N ASN A 57 -29.44 31.90 -21.62
CA ASN A 57 -29.14 33.28 -22.02
C ASN A 57 -27.69 33.69 -21.72
N ARG A 58 -26.90 32.83 -21.04
CA ARG A 58 -25.53 33.09 -20.55
C ARG A 58 -25.44 34.16 -19.46
N ASP A 59 -26.54 34.45 -18.79
CA ASP A 59 -26.55 35.30 -17.60
C ASP A 59 -26.01 34.53 -16.38
N GLU A 60 -26.10 33.20 -16.40
CA GLU A 60 -25.59 32.30 -15.36
C GLU A 60 -24.73 31.16 -15.93
N THR A 61 -23.87 30.59 -15.08
CA THR A 61 -22.96 29.49 -15.46
C THR A 61 -23.59 28.12 -15.23
N PRO A 62 -23.32 27.14 -16.12
CA PRO A 62 -23.69 25.74 -15.89
C PRO A 62 -22.91 25.15 -14.70
N ASP A 63 -23.49 24.10 -14.09
CA ASP A 63 -22.84 23.40 -12.98
C ASP A 63 -21.76 22.43 -13.47
N ASP A 64 -20.62 22.42 -12.78
CA ASP A 64 -19.59 21.40 -12.94
C ASP A 64 -19.94 20.18 -12.06
N ILE A 65 -20.10 19.01 -12.69
CA ILE A 65 -20.51 17.77 -12.02
C ILE A 65 -19.39 17.14 -11.17
N ASP A 66 -18.13 17.45 -11.46
CA ASP A 66 -16.94 16.90 -10.81
C ASP A 66 -16.51 17.76 -9.62
N HIS A 67 -16.96 19.02 -9.56
CA HIS A 67 -16.76 19.91 -8.43
C HIS A 67 -17.22 19.27 -7.10
N LEU A 68 -16.38 19.30 -6.05
CA LEU A 68 -16.73 18.75 -4.72
C LEU A 68 -17.82 19.54 -4.00
N GLY A 69 -18.22 20.70 -4.52
CA GLY A 69 -19.46 21.36 -4.12
C GLY A 69 -20.70 20.57 -4.55
N ASN A 70 -20.62 19.81 -5.64
CA ASN A 70 -21.72 19.05 -6.24
C ASN A 70 -21.61 17.54 -5.98
N ARG A 71 -20.44 17.08 -5.54
CA ARG A 71 -20.20 15.71 -5.08
C ARG A 71 -20.15 15.62 -3.57
N ARG A 72 -20.72 14.55 -3.01
CA ARG A 72 -20.71 14.31 -1.57
C ARG A 72 -20.28 12.89 -1.24
N VAL A 73 -19.71 12.73 -0.05
CA VAL A 73 -19.39 11.45 0.54
C VAL A 73 -20.60 10.93 1.31
N ARG A 74 -21.01 9.69 1.01
CA ARG A 74 -21.96 8.96 1.85
C ARG A 74 -21.20 8.24 2.95
N THR A 75 -21.44 8.62 4.20
CA THR A 75 -20.77 7.99 5.33
C THR A 75 -21.34 6.59 5.61
N VAL A 76 -20.59 5.76 6.33
CA VAL A 76 -21.03 4.41 6.72
C VAL A 76 -22.38 4.43 7.43
N GLY A 77 -22.62 5.43 8.29
CA GLY A 77 -23.89 5.60 8.99
C GLY A 77 -25.07 5.80 8.03
N GLU A 78 -24.91 6.63 6.99
CA GLU A 78 -25.93 6.86 5.97
C GLU A 78 -26.21 5.58 5.15
N LEU A 79 -25.16 4.85 4.76
CA LEU A 79 -25.30 3.60 4.01
C LEU A 79 -26.07 2.54 4.81
N ILE A 80 -25.73 2.37 6.10
CA ILE A 80 -26.44 1.45 6.99
C ILE A 80 -27.88 1.90 7.23
N GLN A 81 -28.09 3.21 7.44
CA GLN A 81 -29.44 3.77 7.62
C GLN A 81 -30.35 3.48 6.43
N ASN A 82 -29.82 3.57 5.20
CA ASN A 82 -30.57 3.25 3.98
C ASN A 82 -30.96 1.76 3.94
N GLN A 83 -30.04 0.85 4.25
CA GLN A 83 -30.34 -0.58 4.30
C GLN A 83 -31.33 -0.93 5.41
N PHE A 84 -31.20 -0.28 6.57
CA PHE A 84 -32.13 -0.41 7.68
C PHE A 84 -33.54 0.06 7.27
N ARG A 85 -33.64 1.20 6.57
CA ARG A 85 -34.91 1.71 6.03
C ARG A 85 -35.55 0.72 5.06
N VAL A 86 -34.79 0.14 4.13
CA VAL A 86 -35.29 -0.91 3.23
C VAL A 86 -35.81 -2.11 4.03
N GLY A 87 -35.09 -2.53 5.06
CA GLY A 87 -35.53 -3.57 5.99
C GLY A 87 -36.85 -3.24 6.68
N LEU A 88 -37.01 -2.00 7.16
CA LEU A 88 -38.23 -1.53 7.82
C LEU A 88 -39.43 -1.46 6.86
N VAL A 89 -39.24 -1.00 5.63
CA VAL A 89 -40.32 -0.97 4.61
C VAL A 89 -40.79 -2.39 4.30
N ARG A 90 -39.87 -3.36 4.20
CA ARG A 90 -40.22 -4.78 4.05
C ARG A 90 -40.96 -5.32 5.27
N LEU A 91 -40.53 -4.96 6.48
CA LEU A 91 -41.19 -5.34 7.74
C LEU A 91 -42.61 -4.76 7.81
N GLU A 92 -42.80 -3.48 7.48
CA GLU A 92 -44.10 -2.81 7.46
C GLU A 92 -45.06 -3.52 6.49
N ARG A 93 -44.59 -3.87 5.29
CA ARG A 93 -45.39 -4.63 4.32
C ARG A 93 -45.85 -5.98 4.89
N VAL A 94 -44.93 -6.74 5.47
CA VAL A 94 -45.25 -8.06 6.08
C VAL A 94 -46.22 -7.89 7.26
N ALA A 95 -46.05 -6.85 8.07
CA ALA A 95 -46.95 -6.56 9.18
C ALA A 95 -48.37 -6.24 8.67
N LYS A 96 -48.51 -5.41 7.63
CA LYS A 96 -49.81 -5.09 7.00
C LYS A 96 -50.47 -6.33 6.39
N GLU A 97 -49.71 -7.19 5.72
CA GLU A 97 -50.20 -8.47 5.18
C GLU A 97 -50.65 -9.41 6.31
N ARG A 98 -49.95 -9.45 7.45
CA ARG A 98 -50.38 -10.25 8.61
C ARG A 98 -51.62 -9.68 9.29
N MET A 99 -51.76 -8.36 9.34
CA MET A 99 -52.96 -7.71 9.89
C MET A 99 -54.23 -8.06 9.13
N SER A 100 -54.15 -8.36 7.83
CA SER A 100 -55.33 -8.79 7.06
C SER A 100 -55.64 -10.28 7.21
N ILE A 101 -54.68 -11.10 7.65
CA ILE A 101 -54.82 -12.56 7.77
C ILE A 101 -55.18 -12.98 9.21
N ILE A 102 -54.58 -12.36 10.23
CA ILE A 102 -54.74 -12.73 11.63
C ILE A 102 -56.07 -12.19 12.17
N SER A 103 -56.85 -13.03 12.84
CA SER A 103 -58.10 -12.62 13.48
C SER A 103 -57.84 -11.68 14.67
N ASN A 104 -58.70 -10.66 14.83
CA ASN A 104 -58.56 -9.61 15.84
C ASN A 104 -58.40 -10.11 17.29
N ASP A 105 -58.88 -11.31 17.59
CA ASP A 105 -58.88 -11.90 18.94
C ASP A 105 -57.48 -12.37 19.40
N VAL A 106 -56.51 -12.52 18.48
CA VAL A 106 -55.15 -13.06 18.74
C VAL A 106 -54.06 -12.04 18.38
N VAL A 107 -54.42 -10.81 18.01
CA VAL A 107 -53.45 -9.80 17.54
C VAL A 107 -52.61 -9.29 18.71
N SER A 108 -51.33 -9.68 18.73
CA SER A 108 -50.30 -9.07 19.57
C SER A 108 -49.19 -8.46 18.69
N PRO A 109 -48.45 -7.45 19.17
CA PRO A 109 -47.33 -6.88 18.41
C PRO A 109 -46.29 -7.94 18.00
N GLY A 110 -46.03 -8.94 18.84
CA GLY A 110 -45.11 -10.04 18.53
C GLY A 110 -45.59 -10.95 17.38
N ALA A 111 -46.90 -11.09 17.19
CA ALA A 111 -47.46 -11.84 16.06
C ALA A 111 -47.33 -11.09 14.73
N LEU A 112 -47.36 -9.75 14.77
CA LEU A 112 -47.27 -8.90 13.58
C LEU A 112 -45.83 -8.60 13.16
N VAL A 113 -44.93 -8.40 14.12
CA VAL A 113 -43.55 -7.97 13.88
C VAL A 113 -42.65 -9.17 13.60
N ASN A 114 -42.10 -9.24 12.39
CA ASN A 114 -41.06 -10.19 12.02
C ASN A 114 -39.76 -9.44 11.72
N ILE A 115 -38.70 -9.70 12.48
CA ILE A 115 -37.40 -9.01 12.34
C ILE A 115 -36.55 -9.54 11.17
N ARG A 116 -36.88 -10.70 10.60
CA ARG A 116 -36.07 -11.34 9.54
C ARG A 116 -35.78 -10.42 8.33
N PRO A 117 -36.73 -9.64 7.79
CA PRO A 117 -36.45 -8.74 6.66
C PRO A 117 -35.39 -7.69 6.97
N VAL A 118 -35.36 -7.18 8.21
CA VAL A 118 -34.37 -6.21 8.67
C VAL A 118 -33.00 -6.89 8.83
N LEU A 119 -32.96 -8.03 9.51
CA LEU A 119 -31.72 -8.81 9.69
C LEU A 119 -31.09 -9.18 8.34
N SER A 120 -31.89 -9.67 7.40
CA SER A 120 -31.40 -10.04 6.07
C SER A 120 -30.84 -8.86 5.30
N ALA A 121 -31.51 -7.69 5.33
CA ALA A 121 -31.03 -6.49 4.64
C ALA A 121 -29.68 -6.00 5.20
N ILE A 122 -29.52 -6.00 6.53
CA ILE A 122 -28.25 -5.63 7.18
C ILE A 122 -27.16 -6.66 6.88
N ARG A 123 -27.48 -7.96 6.99
CA ARG A 123 -26.52 -9.04 6.72
C ARG A 123 -26.05 -9.02 5.26
N GLU A 124 -26.96 -8.77 4.33
CA GLU A 124 -26.65 -8.63 2.89
C GLU A 124 -25.68 -7.47 2.64
N PHE A 125 -25.86 -6.34 3.32
CA PHE A 125 -24.92 -5.23 3.23
C PHE A 125 -23.51 -5.59 3.71
N PHE A 126 -23.37 -6.15 4.92
CA PHE A 126 -22.03 -6.47 5.45
C PHE A 126 -21.36 -7.65 4.75
N SER A 127 -22.14 -8.60 4.23
CA SER A 127 -21.59 -9.84 3.65
C SER A 127 -21.37 -9.75 2.14
N GLY A 128 -22.18 -8.96 1.42
CA GLY A 128 -22.19 -8.92 -0.05
C GLY A 128 -21.91 -7.56 -0.68
N SER A 129 -21.86 -6.47 0.09
CA SER A 129 -21.56 -5.15 -0.47
C SER A 129 -20.09 -5.04 -0.87
N GLN A 130 -19.84 -4.49 -2.05
CA GLN A 130 -18.48 -4.14 -2.51
C GLN A 130 -17.78 -3.10 -1.62
N LEU A 131 -18.55 -2.34 -0.82
CA LEU A 131 -18.04 -1.37 0.14
C LEU A 131 -17.66 -2.00 1.50
N SER A 132 -18.11 -3.22 1.77
CA SER A 132 -17.74 -3.98 2.97
C SER A 132 -16.55 -4.86 2.64
N GLN A 133 -15.35 -4.32 2.84
CA GLN A 133 -14.09 -4.97 2.48
C GLN A 133 -13.38 -5.52 3.71
N PHE A 134 -12.63 -6.61 3.54
CA PHE A 134 -11.69 -7.07 4.56
C PHE A 134 -10.70 -5.96 4.88
N MET A 135 -10.50 -5.68 6.17
CA MET A 135 -9.61 -4.60 6.58
C MET A 135 -8.17 -4.93 6.18
N ASP A 136 -7.55 -4.03 5.42
CA ASP A 136 -6.10 -4.04 5.19
C ASP A 136 -5.38 -3.70 6.50
N GLN A 137 -4.79 -4.73 7.10
CA GLN A 137 -4.08 -4.69 8.38
C GLN A 137 -2.66 -5.22 8.22
N THR A 138 -2.05 -4.99 7.06
CA THR A 138 -0.65 -5.33 6.84
C THR A 138 0.23 -4.68 7.92
N ASN A 139 0.00 -3.38 8.17
CA ASN A 139 0.62 -2.56 9.23
C ASN A 139 -0.36 -1.45 9.72
N PRO A 140 -0.02 -0.67 10.76
CA PRO A 140 -0.91 0.36 11.33
C PRO A 140 -1.32 1.46 10.33
N LEU A 141 -0.43 1.84 9.41
CA LEU A 141 -0.71 2.84 8.39
C LEU A 141 -1.73 2.32 7.35
N ALA A 142 -1.58 1.07 6.93
CA ALA A 142 -2.51 0.42 5.99
C ALA A 142 -3.95 0.45 6.52
N GLU A 143 -4.10 0.16 7.82
CA GLU A 143 -5.40 0.20 8.51
C GLU A 143 -6.00 1.61 8.52
N LEU A 144 -5.19 2.60 8.89
CA LEU A 144 -5.63 4.00 8.98
C LEU A 144 -6.03 4.56 7.61
N THR A 145 -5.23 4.32 6.57
CA THR A 145 -5.57 4.76 5.21
C THR A 145 -6.81 4.04 4.69
N HIS A 146 -6.95 2.74 4.94
CA HIS A 146 -8.12 1.99 4.45
C HIS A 146 -9.43 2.53 5.04
N LYS A 147 -9.43 2.93 6.31
CA LYS A 147 -10.57 3.60 6.97
C LYS A 147 -10.89 4.98 6.38
N ARG A 148 -9.94 5.65 5.72
CA ARG A 148 -10.06 6.99 5.12
C ARG A 148 -10.23 6.95 3.59
N ARG A 149 -10.42 5.78 3.00
CA ARG A 149 -10.58 5.59 1.56
C ARG A 149 -11.96 6.05 1.10
N LEU A 150 -11.98 6.76 -0.03
CA LEU A 150 -13.17 7.21 -0.73
C LEU A 150 -13.32 6.39 -2.01
N SER A 151 -14.53 5.88 -2.28
CA SER A 151 -14.85 5.09 -3.46
C SER A 151 -15.99 5.73 -4.24
N ALA A 152 -15.76 6.01 -5.52
CA ALA A 152 -16.82 6.39 -6.47
C ALA A 152 -17.66 5.19 -6.93
N MET A 153 -17.18 3.97 -6.67
CA MET A 153 -17.86 2.71 -6.97
C MET A 153 -18.77 2.26 -5.82
N GLY A 154 -19.76 1.43 -6.14
CA GLY A 154 -20.66 0.79 -5.17
C GLY A 154 -22.14 1.04 -5.49
N PRO A 155 -23.07 0.64 -4.60
CA PRO A 155 -24.50 0.81 -4.81
C PRO A 155 -24.91 2.28 -5.03
N GLY A 156 -25.39 2.61 -6.22
CA GLY A 156 -25.74 3.97 -6.63
C GLY A 156 -24.55 4.85 -7.04
N GLY A 157 -23.35 4.27 -7.18
CA GLY A 157 -22.17 4.90 -7.77
C GLY A 157 -21.92 4.43 -9.20
N LEU A 158 -20.68 4.57 -9.65
CA LEU A 158 -20.26 4.18 -11.01
C LEU A 158 -19.78 2.73 -11.07
N SER A 159 -19.99 2.07 -12.20
CA SER A 159 -19.26 0.84 -12.54
C SER A 159 -17.94 1.21 -13.22
N ARG A 160 -16.95 0.30 -13.15
CA ARG A 160 -15.62 0.52 -13.74
C ARG A 160 -15.70 0.88 -15.23
N ASP A 161 -16.51 0.15 -15.97
CA ASP A 161 -16.63 0.27 -17.43
C ASP A 161 -17.41 1.51 -17.88
N ARG A 162 -18.19 2.12 -16.97
CA ARG A 162 -18.99 3.32 -17.25
C ARG A 162 -18.33 4.60 -16.76
N ALA A 163 -17.22 4.52 -16.03
CA ALA A 163 -16.55 5.68 -15.51
C ALA A 163 -15.65 6.31 -16.59
N GLY A 164 -16.04 7.50 -17.05
CA GLY A 164 -15.28 8.31 -17.99
C GLY A 164 -13.99 8.88 -17.39
N PHE A 165 -13.25 9.64 -18.22
CA PHE A 165 -11.97 10.24 -17.83
C PHE A 165 -12.14 11.37 -16.80
N ASP A 166 -13.14 12.24 -16.94
CA ASP A 166 -13.33 13.42 -16.08
C ASP A 166 -13.46 13.05 -14.60
N VAL A 167 -14.17 11.95 -14.31
CA VAL A 167 -14.36 11.45 -12.94
C VAL A 167 -13.06 10.95 -12.30
N ARG A 168 -12.09 10.54 -13.12
CA ARG A 168 -10.81 9.99 -12.67
C ARG A 168 -9.74 11.07 -12.51
N ASP A 169 -9.96 12.24 -13.10
CA ASP A 169 -8.99 13.32 -13.11
C ASP A 169 -8.92 14.04 -11.76
N VAL A 170 -7.81 14.73 -11.53
CA VAL A 170 -7.61 15.55 -10.33
C VAL A 170 -8.23 16.93 -10.57
N HIS A 171 -9.43 17.11 -10.05
CA HIS A 171 -10.13 18.38 -10.11
C HIS A 171 -9.57 19.39 -9.08
N TYR A 172 -9.51 20.70 -9.39
CA TYR A 172 -8.94 21.74 -8.49
C TYR A 172 -9.59 21.79 -7.09
N SER A 173 -10.92 21.60 -7.03
CA SER A 173 -11.67 21.48 -5.76
C SER A 173 -11.21 20.34 -4.84
N HIS A 174 -10.43 19.37 -5.32
CA HIS A 174 -9.80 18.32 -4.50
C HIS A 174 -8.77 18.87 -3.50
N TYR A 175 -8.24 20.07 -3.73
CA TYR A 175 -7.24 20.71 -2.87
C TYR A 175 -7.69 20.71 -1.39
N GLY A 176 -6.86 20.14 -0.50
CA GLY A 176 -7.17 20.05 0.92
C GLY A 176 -8.23 19.00 1.32
N ARG A 177 -8.85 18.33 0.34
CA ARG A 177 -10.01 17.43 0.54
C ARG A 177 -9.71 16.00 0.17
N ILE A 178 -9.21 15.77 -1.05
CA ILE A 178 -8.84 14.45 -1.57
C ILE A 178 -7.38 14.52 -2.01
N CYS A 179 -6.59 13.54 -1.60
CA CYS A 179 -5.19 13.48 -1.97
C CYS A 179 -5.03 13.30 -3.48
N PRO A 180 -4.22 14.14 -4.17
CA PRO A 180 -3.99 14.01 -5.60
C PRO A 180 -2.99 12.89 -5.96
N ILE A 181 -2.26 12.35 -4.97
CA ILE A 181 -1.20 11.35 -5.16
C ILE A 181 -1.69 9.93 -4.86
N GLU A 182 -2.45 9.74 -3.78
CA GLU A 182 -2.78 8.40 -3.29
C GLU A 182 -4.03 7.82 -3.98
N THR A 183 -3.79 7.09 -5.07
CA THR A 183 -4.78 6.28 -5.77
C THR A 183 -4.16 4.93 -6.19
N PRO A 184 -4.96 3.84 -6.32
CA PRO A 184 -4.45 2.57 -6.83
C PRO A 184 -4.01 2.67 -8.30
N GLU A 185 -2.90 2.02 -8.63
CA GLU A 185 -2.50 1.80 -10.02
C GLU A 185 -3.47 0.81 -10.72
N GLY A 186 -3.66 0.97 -12.02
CA GLY A 186 -4.50 0.09 -12.84
C GLY A 186 -5.94 0.58 -13.02
N PRO A 187 -6.93 -0.32 -13.22
CA PRO A 187 -8.26 0.07 -13.71
C PRO A 187 -9.09 0.90 -12.70
N ASN A 188 -8.70 0.93 -11.42
CA ASN A 188 -9.37 1.70 -10.38
C ASN A 188 -8.78 3.10 -10.18
N ILE A 189 -7.79 3.51 -10.98
CA ILE A 189 -7.16 4.82 -10.89
C ILE A 189 -8.22 5.94 -10.96
N GLY A 190 -8.13 6.89 -10.04
CA GLY A 190 -9.06 8.03 -9.91
C GLY A 190 -10.44 7.70 -9.33
N LEU A 191 -10.88 6.43 -9.37
CA LEU A 191 -12.16 6.00 -8.78
C LEU A 191 -12.07 5.73 -7.27
N ILE A 192 -10.86 5.43 -6.82
CA ILE A 192 -10.53 5.23 -5.42
C ILE A 192 -9.50 6.29 -5.03
N GLY A 193 -9.89 7.16 -4.11
CA GLY A 193 -9.03 8.19 -3.54
C GLY A 193 -8.94 8.05 -2.02
N THR A 194 -8.13 8.89 -1.39
CA THR A 194 -8.00 8.95 0.07
C THR A 194 -8.24 10.38 0.55
N LEU A 195 -8.92 10.52 1.69
CA LEU A 195 -9.14 11.81 2.31
C LEU A 195 -7.80 12.48 2.66
N ALA A 196 -7.66 13.76 2.33
CA ALA A 196 -6.47 14.54 2.69
C ALA A 196 -6.35 14.68 4.22
N THR A 197 -5.17 15.10 4.71
CA THR A 197 -4.81 15.03 6.14
C THR A 197 -5.80 15.78 7.04
N TYR A 198 -6.10 17.04 6.71
CA TYR A 198 -7.03 17.87 7.48
C TYR A 198 -8.47 17.86 6.94
N GLY A 199 -8.73 17.13 5.85
CA GLY A 199 -10.07 17.02 5.28
C GLY A 199 -11.07 16.46 6.29
N ARG A 200 -12.23 17.10 6.40
CA ARG A 200 -13.33 16.69 7.30
C ARG A 200 -14.64 16.61 6.53
N ILE A 201 -15.48 15.63 6.87
CA ILE A 201 -16.82 15.52 6.31
C ILE A 201 -17.81 16.25 7.24
N ASN A 202 -18.59 17.16 6.69
CA ASN A 202 -19.64 17.87 7.43
C ASN A 202 -20.94 17.05 7.55
N ARG A 203 -21.95 17.60 8.22
CA ARG A 203 -23.23 16.89 8.44
C ARG A 203 -24.00 16.52 7.18
N TYR A 204 -23.71 17.16 6.05
CA TYR A 204 -24.37 16.92 4.76
C TYR A 204 -23.58 15.99 3.84
N GLY A 205 -22.36 15.59 4.24
CA GLY A 205 -21.49 14.74 3.44
C GLY A 205 -20.51 15.49 2.53
N PHE A 206 -20.45 16.82 2.57
CA PHE A 206 -19.44 17.58 1.82
C PHE A 206 -18.11 17.58 2.57
N ILE A 207 -17.01 17.51 1.83
CA ILE A 207 -15.66 17.57 2.40
C ILE A 207 -15.26 19.05 2.54
N GLU A 208 -14.84 19.41 3.74
CA GLU A 208 -14.36 20.73 4.10
C GLU A 208 -12.86 20.65 4.40
N THR A 209 -12.16 21.73 4.09
CA THR A 209 -10.73 21.91 4.39
C THR A 209 -10.54 23.19 5.20
N PRO A 210 -9.59 23.23 6.15
CA PRO A 210 -9.38 24.39 7.00
C PRO A 210 -8.52 25.47 6.32
N TYR A 211 -8.83 26.73 6.64
CA TYR A 211 -8.06 27.91 6.26
C TYR A 211 -7.91 28.87 7.43
N ARG A 212 -6.80 29.60 7.49
CA ARG A 212 -6.59 30.71 8.43
C ARG A 212 -7.17 31.99 7.86
N LYS A 213 -7.95 32.70 8.65
CA LYS A 213 -8.55 33.96 8.21
C LYS A 213 -7.53 35.09 8.18
N VAL A 214 -7.49 35.86 7.09
CA VAL A 214 -6.71 37.10 7.00
C VAL A 214 -7.60 38.25 7.43
N VAL A 215 -7.14 39.01 8.41
CA VAL A 215 -7.90 40.14 8.98
C VAL A 215 -7.36 41.43 8.40
N THR A 216 -8.20 42.12 7.64
CA THR A 216 -7.94 43.44 7.04
C THR A 216 -8.67 44.55 7.79
N GLU A 217 -9.76 44.23 8.48
CA GLU A 217 -10.57 45.16 9.24
C GLU A 217 -10.96 44.57 10.60
N MET A 218 -11.00 45.41 11.64
CA MET A 218 -11.43 45.02 12.98
C MET A 218 -12.46 46.00 13.53
N ASN A 219 -13.39 45.52 14.36
CA ASN A 219 -14.35 46.39 15.01
C ASN A 219 -13.63 47.36 15.97
N ASN A 220 -13.99 48.64 15.96
CA ASN A 220 -13.37 49.68 16.78
C ASN A 220 -13.40 49.43 18.31
N SER A 221 -14.25 48.52 18.78
CA SER A 221 -14.35 48.12 20.19
C SER A 221 -13.58 46.85 20.56
N ASP A 222 -12.89 46.23 19.60
CA ASP A 222 -12.15 44.99 19.81
C ASP A 222 -10.89 45.23 20.67
N LYS A 223 -10.65 44.33 21.63
CA LYS A 223 -9.48 44.39 22.51
C LYS A 223 -8.19 44.01 21.77
N GLU A 224 -8.29 43.22 20.70
CA GLU A 224 -7.16 42.77 19.89
C GLU A 224 -6.58 43.87 18.97
N LEU A 225 -7.23 45.04 18.87
CA LEU A 225 -6.68 46.21 18.18
C LEU A 225 -5.36 46.70 18.79
N VAL A 226 -5.14 46.49 20.09
CA VAL A 226 -3.93 46.93 20.77
C VAL A 226 -2.72 46.16 20.26
N GLY A 227 -1.74 46.86 19.72
CA GLY A 227 -0.50 46.30 19.16
C GLY A 227 -0.54 46.08 17.65
N LYS A 228 -1.68 46.28 16.99
CA LYS A 228 -1.82 46.18 15.53
C LYS A 228 -1.41 47.48 14.84
N ILE A 229 -1.09 47.39 13.55
CA ILE A 229 -0.69 48.53 12.70
C ILE A 229 -1.91 49.04 11.92
N ALA A 230 -2.13 50.35 11.89
CA ALA A 230 -3.21 50.94 11.10
C ALA A 230 -2.94 50.79 9.59
N GLY A 231 -3.94 50.28 8.86
CA GLY A 231 -3.87 50.05 7.41
C GLY A 231 -4.12 51.31 6.59
N GLU A 232 -4.91 52.24 7.14
CA GLU A 232 -5.18 53.56 6.58
C GLU A 232 -5.19 54.61 7.71
N ASP A 233 -5.32 55.89 7.36
CA ASP A 233 -5.42 56.98 8.33
C ASP A 233 -6.74 56.87 9.11
N ILE A 234 -6.65 56.71 10.43
CA ILE A 234 -7.84 56.56 11.29
C ILE A 234 -8.33 57.96 11.67
N LEU A 235 -9.53 58.31 11.21
CA LEU A 235 -10.16 59.61 11.44
C LEU A 235 -11.17 59.57 12.59
N ASP A 236 -11.28 60.66 13.34
CA ASP A 236 -12.34 60.89 14.32
C ASP A 236 -13.69 61.24 13.65
N ASP A 237 -14.75 61.41 14.44
CA ASP A 237 -16.09 61.79 13.94
C ASP A 237 -16.13 63.19 13.27
N LYS A 238 -15.06 63.97 13.35
CA LYS A 238 -14.89 65.32 12.79
C LYS A 238 -13.87 65.36 11.64
N ASN A 239 -13.44 64.21 11.13
CA ASN A 239 -12.39 64.06 10.11
C ASN A 239 -10.99 64.55 10.53
N GLU A 240 -10.67 64.54 11.82
CA GLU A 240 -9.31 64.76 12.32
C GLU A 240 -8.56 63.41 12.45
N VAL A 241 -7.28 63.37 12.07
CA VAL A 241 -6.46 62.15 12.10
C VAL A 241 -6.08 61.81 13.55
N ILE A 242 -6.58 60.67 14.04
CA ILE A 242 -6.21 60.08 15.34
C ILE A 242 -4.88 59.32 15.23
N LEU A 243 -4.70 58.57 14.14
CA LEU A 243 -3.52 57.75 13.90
C LEU A 243 -3.22 57.71 12.40
N LYS A 244 -1.94 57.82 12.02
CA LYS A 244 -1.53 57.72 10.61
C LYS A 244 -1.32 56.27 10.18
N THR A 245 -1.49 56.02 8.89
CA THR A 245 -1.19 54.75 8.24
C THR A 245 0.22 54.27 8.61
N GLY A 246 0.35 53.01 9.03
CA GLY A 246 1.63 52.41 9.41
C GLY A 246 2.06 52.62 10.86
N GLU A 247 1.34 53.41 11.66
CA GLU A 247 1.59 53.55 13.10
C GLU A 247 0.92 52.44 13.92
N GLN A 248 1.53 52.07 15.05
CA GLN A 248 1.04 51.02 15.94
C GLN A 248 -0.03 51.56 16.91
N ILE A 249 -1.13 50.82 17.05
CA ILE A 249 -2.24 51.15 17.92
C ILE A 249 -1.87 50.81 19.37
N ASN A 250 -1.56 51.84 20.16
CA ASN A 250 -1.25 51.71 21.58
C ASN A 250 -2.53 51.73 22.43
N LYS A 251 -2.43 51.35 23.72
CA LYS A 251 -3.59 51.34 24.64
C LYS A 251 -4.34 52.68 24.73
N LYS A 252 -3.62 53.80 24.58
CA LYS A 252 -4.20 55.15 24.60
C LYS A 252 -5.04 55.42 23.34
N THR A 253 -4.48 55.17 22.16
CA THR A 253 -5.16 55.40 20.88
C THR A 253 -6.29 54.39 20.67
N ALA A 254 -6.14 53.13 21.10
CA ALA A 254 -7.24 52.17 21.13
C ALA A 254 -8.45 52.64 21.98
N SER A 255 -8.19 53.30 23.12
CA SER A 255 -9.26 53.85 23.97
C SER A 255 -9.98 55.06 23.37
N GLU A 256 -9.30 55.80 22.48
CA GLU A 256 -9.91 56.89 21.71
C GLU A 256 -10.73 56.35 20.53
N ILE A 257 -10.22 55.33 19.84
CA ILE A 257 -10.90 54.60 18.75
C ILE A 257 -12.18 53.90 19.25
N ALA A 258 -12.15 53.31 20.44
CA ALA A 258 -13.30 52.66 21.05
C ALA A 258 -14.44 53.63 21.44
N LYS A 259 -14.16 54.93 21.55
CA LYS A 259 -15.18 55.97 21.82
C LYS A 259 -15.90 56.44 20.55
N LEU A 260 -15.39 56.09 19.37
CA LEU A 260 -16.01 56.42 18.08
C LEU A 260 -17.32 55.66 17.90
N SER A 261 -18.18 56.16 17.01
CA SER A 261 -19.35 55.39 16.55
C SER A 261 -18.90 54.05 15.94
N ALA A 262 -19.67 53.00 16.23
CA ALA A 262 -19.34 51.61 15.86
C ALA A 262 -19.00 51.52 14.36
N ARG A 263 -17.74 51.19 14.08
CA ARG A 263 -17.18 51.12 12.72
C ARG A 263 -16.07 50.09 12.65
N ASN A 264 -15.79 49.63 11.44
CA ASN A 264 -14.60 48.82 11.16
C ASN A 264 -13.39 49.74 10.96
N ILE A 265 -12.27 49.36 11.56
CA ILE A 265 -11.00 50.05 11.48
C ILE A 265 -10.09 49.22 10.56
N PRO A 266 -9.59 49.80 9.45
CA PRO A 266 -8.66 49.11 8.57
C PRO A 266 -7.31 48.93 9.29
N VAL A 267 -6.87 47.69 9.36
CA VAL A 267 -5.58 47.30 9.93
C VAL A 267 -4.70 46.73 8.83
N LYS A 268 -3.38 46.78 9.01
CA LYS A 268 -2.45 46.11 8.11
C LYS A 268 -2.83 44.62 8.04
N PRO A 269 -3.01 44.03 6.83
CA PRO A 269 -3.43 42.64 6.69
C PRO A 269 -2.50 41.69 7.44
N TYR A 270 -3.07 40.89 8.34
CA TYR A 270 -2.35 39.87 9.08
C TYR A 270 -3.13 38.57 9.13
N VAL A 271 -2.39 37.47 9.20
CA VAL A 271 -2.94 36.12 9.26
C VAL A 271 -3.30 35.81 10.71
N SER A 272 -4.58 35.61 10.99
CA SER A 272 -5.07 35.27 12.32
C SER A 272 -4.79 33.80 12.68
N ASN A 273 -5.00 33.44 13.95
CA ASN A 273 -5.02 32.05 14.40
C ASN A 273 -6.44 31.44 14.34
N GLU A 274 -7.43 32.20 13.85
CA GLU A 274 -8.77 31.71 13.63
C GLU A 274 -8.79 30.79 12.40
N ILE A 275 -9.23 29.55 12.60
CA ILE A 275 -9.34 28.53 11.55
C ILE A 275 -10.80 28.34 11.19
N GLU A 276 -11.12 28.52 9.91
CA GLU A 276 -12.45 28.27 9.35
C GLU A 276 -12.40 27.11 8.35
N TYR A 277 -13.37 26.20 8.44
CA TYR A 277 -13.51 25.08 7.50
C TYR A 277 -14.46 25.46 6.38
N LEU A 278 -13.96 25.45 5.13
CA LEU A 278 -14.72 25.86 3.96
C LEU A 278 -15.07 24.66 3.07
N GLN A 279 -16.30 24.66 2.56
CA GLN A 279 -16.75 23.79 1.46
C GLN A 279 -16.20 24.32 0.14
N ALA A 280 -16.11 23.47 -0.88
CA ALA A 280 -15.52 23.87 -2.16
C ALA A 280 -16.29 25.04 -2.80
N ASP A 281 -17.63 25.01 -2.78
CA ASP A 281 -18.48 26.08 -3.34
C ASP A 281 -18.39 27.42 -2.59
N LYS A 282 -17.94 27.41 -1.33
CA LYS A 282 -17.64 28.63 -0.57
C LYS A 282 -16.23 29.12 -0.82
N GLU A 283 -15.28 28.20 -1.00
CA GLU A 283 -13.88 28.48 -1.27
C GLU A 283 -13.70 29.32 -2.54
N ASP A 284 -14.45 28.99 -3.60
CA ASP A 284 -14.38 29.65 -4.91
C ASP A 284 -14.62 31.18 -4.86
N LYS A 285 -15.20 31.69 -3.78
CA LYS A 285 -15.50 33.11 -3.59
C LYS A 285 -14.34 33.92 -3.02
N TYR A 286 -13.27 33.27 -2.59
CA TYR A 286 -12.21 33.88 -1.79
C TYR A 286 -10.84 33.75 -2.45
N ASN A 287 -9.97 34.72 -2.14
CA ASN A 287 -8.57 34.75 -2.52
C ASN A 287 -7.74 34.07 -1.42
N ILE A 288 -7.15 32.91 -1.72
CA ILE A 288 -6.44 32.09 -0.73
C ILE A 288 -4.93 32.06 -1.01
N ALA A 289 -4.14 32.50 -0.04
CA ALA A 289 -2.68 32.44 -0.08
C ALA A 289 -2.14 31.05 0.33
N GLN A 290 -1.00 30.65 -0.25
CA GLN A 290 -0.33 29.39 0.08
C GLN A 290 0.34 29.39 1.46
N ALA A 291 0.48 28.22 2.08
CA ALA A 291 1.04 28.04 3.42
C ALA A 291 2.53 28.42 3.54
N ASN A 292 3.29 28.29 2.44
CA ASN A 292 4.72 28.63 2.36
C ASN A 292 5.00 30.14 2.27
N THR A 293 3.95 30.98 2.21
CA THR A 293 4.11 32.43 2.14
C THR A 293 4.78 32.93 3.42
N VAL A 294 5.90 33.66 3.27
CA VAL A 294 6.68 34.16 4.41
C VAL A 294 5.89 35.23 5.18
N ILE A 295 5.66 34.94 6.46
CA ILE A 295 5.03 35.83 7.44
C ILE A 295 6.01 36.16 8.58
N ASP A 296 5.85 37.33 9.20
CA ASP A 296 6.60 37.69 10.41
C ASP A 296 6.00 37.08 11.69
N GLU A 297 6.67 37.26 12.83
CA GLU A 297 6.23 36.75 14.15
C GLU A 297 4.86 37.27 14.58
N ASN A 298 4.41 38.41 14.05
CA ASN A 298 3.11 39.00 14.35
C ASN A 298 2.03 38.61 13.32
N GLY A 299 2.38 37.77 12.34
CA GLY A 299 1.49 37.26 11.29
C GLY A 299 1.32 38.20 10.10
N TYR A 300 2.15 39.24 9.94
CA TYR A 300 2.09 40.11 8.76
C TYR A 300 2.85 39.50 7.59
N PHE A 301 2.35 39.74 6.38
CA PHE A 301 3.06 39.36 5.17
C PHE A 301 4.32 40.20 4.95
N VAL A 302 5.42 39.53 4.61
CA VAL A 302 6.71 40.19 4.30
C VAL A 302 6.76 40.65 2.84
N SER A 303 6.22 39.84 1.93
CA SER A 303 6.21 40.10 0.49
C SER A 303 5.08 41.07 0.09
N LYS A 304 5.38 41.99 -0.84
CA LYS A 304 4.39 42.95 -1.39
C LYS A 304 3.43 42.32 -2.40
N ARG A 305 3.79 41.18 -2.97
CA ARG A 305 2.98 40.39 -3.89
C ARG A 305 3.05 38.95 -3.45
N ILE A 306 1.89 38.34 -3.28
CA ILE A 306 1.72 37.00 -2.73
C ILE A 306 1.01 36.18 -3.79
N GLU A 307 1.43 34.93 -3.92
CA GLU A 307 0.78 33.97 -4.79
C GLU A 307 -0.52 33.50 -4.16
N VAL A 308 -1.60 33.65 -4.91
CA VAL A 308 -2.96 33.42 -4.47
C VAL A 308 -3.67 32.53 -5.47
N ARG A 309 -4.45 31.60 -4.94
CA ARG A 309 -5.39 30.78 -5.70
C ARG A 309 -6.79 31.38 -5.64
N TYR A 310 -7.42 31.49 -6.80
CA TYR A 310 -8.84 31.86 -6.97
C TYR A 310 -9.45 30.88 -7.98
N GLU A 311 -10.37 30.03 -7.52
CA GLU A 311 -10.91 28.90 -8.29
C GLU A 311 -9.78 28.01 -8.86
N ASP A 312 -9.65 27.92 -10.19
CA ASP A 312 -8.63 27.18 -10.91
C ASP A 312 -7.40 28.04 -11.30
N ARG A 313 -7.40 29.33 -10.95
CA ARG A 313 -6.37 30.30 -11.39
C ARG A 313 -5.37 30.64 -10.30
N TYR A 314 -4.13 30.86 -10.74
CA TYR A 314 -3.03 31.34 -9.90
C TYR A 314 -2.68 32.77 -10.30
N MET A 315 -2.64 33.68 -9.32
CA MET A 315 -2.35 35.09 -9.53
C MET A 315 -1.53 35.70 -8.40
N MET A 316 -0.83 36.79 -8.71
CA MET A 316 -0.05 37.55 -7.73
C MET A 316 -0.85 38.77 -7.28
N LEU A 317 -1.32 38.76 -6.03
CA LEU A 317 -2.11 39.84 -5.44
C LEU A 317 -1.37 40.54 -4.30
N PRO A 318 -1.71 41.81 -4.01
CA PRO A 318 -1.20 42.49 -2.84
C PRO A 318 -1.92 42.00 -1.56
N PRO A 319 -1.30 42.12 -0.37
CA PRO A 319 -1.83 41.55 0.89
C PRO A 319 -3.25 42.00 1.26
N GLU A 320 -3.68 43.18 0.81
CA GLU A 320 -4.99 43.76 1.15
C GLU A 320 -6.16 43.04 0.44
N LYS A 321 -5.88 42.24 -0.59
CA LYS A 321 -6.89 41.48 -1.35
C LYS A 321 -6.96 40.00 -0.96
N ILE A 322 -6.27 39.61 0.10
CA ILE A 322 -6.20 38.22 0.54
C ILE A 322 -7.21 38.01 1.65
N ASP A 323 -8.07 37.01 1.48
CA ASP A 323 -9.14 36.70 2.41
C ASP A 323 -8.72 35.60 3.40
N TYR A 324 -8.01 34.58 2.89
CA TYR A 324 -7.57 33.42 3.65
C TYR A 324 -6.15 32.98 3.31
N MET A 325 -5.55 32.17 4.18
CA MET A 325 -4.28 31.48 3.96
C MET A 325 -4.43 30.01 4.34
N ASP A 326 -3.75 29.12 3.62
CA ASP A 326 -3.65 27.70 3.98
C ASP A 326 -3.11 27.50 5.40
N VAL A 327 -3.56 26.44 6.09
CA VAL A 327 -3.09 26.14 7.46
C VAL A 327 -1.73 25.48 7.46
N SER A 328 -1.51 24.55 6.52
CA SER A 328 -0.29 23.75 6.44
C SER A 328 -0.11 23.17 5.04
N THR A 329 1.13 23.04 4.59
CA THR A 329 1.48 22.34 3.34
C THR A 329 1.00 20.88 3.31
N LYS A 330 0.93 20.23 4.48
CA LYS A 330 0.46 18.84 4.64
C LYS A 330 -1.04 18.67 4.33
N GLN A 331 -1.80 19.76 4.31
CA GLN A 331 -3.25 19.68 4.13
C GLN A 331 -3.67 19.15 2.76
N ILE A 332 -2.80 19.31 1.76
CA ILE A 332 -3.06 18.91 0.37
C ILE A 332 -3.03 17.38 0.21
N PHE A 333 -2.19 16.71 1.00
CA PHE A 333 -1.85 15.30 0.80
C PHE A 333 -2.58 14.39 1.78
N SER A 334 -2.61 13.09 1.48
CA SER A 334 -3.06 12.06 2.42
C SER A 334 -2.02 11.82 3.50
N VAL A 335 -2.42 11.06 4.51
CA VAL A 335 -1.55 10.64 5.60
C VAL A 335 -0.32 9.86 5.09
N ALA A 336 -0.51 8.93 4.14
CA ALA A 336 0.60 8.12 3.60
C ALA A 336 1.56 8.93 2.71
N ALA A 337 1.04 9.85 1.89
CA ALA A 337 1.88 10.75 1.09
C ALA A 337 2.64 11.75 1.98
N SER A 338 2.05 12.18 3.09
CA SER A 338 2.68 13.09 4.07
C SER A 338 3.82 12.45 4.87
N LEU A 339 4.06 11.15 4.76
CA LEU A 339 5.17 10.41 5.38
C LEU A 339 6.42 10.32 4.48
N ILE A 340 6.35 10.86 3.26
CA ILE A 340 7.47 10.88 2.31
C ILE A 340 8.25 12.19 2.53
N PRO A 341 9.51 12.15 3.00
CA PRO A 341 10.33 13.36 3.11
C PRO A 341 10.70 13.87 1.72
N PHE A 342 11.01 15.15 1.58
CA PHE A 342 11.40 15.75 0.29
C PHE A 342 10.41 15.41 -0.84
N LEU A 343 9.11 15.42 -0.54
CA LEU A 343 8.08 15.04 -1.51
C LEU A 343 8.14 15.95 -2.74
N GLU A 344 8.46 17.22 -2.54
CA GLU A 344 8.66 18.26 -3.55
C GLU A 344 9.77 17.94 -4.57
N HIS A 345 10.68 17.01 -4.25
CA HIS A 345 11.76 16.56 -5.13
C HIS A 345 11.50 15.21 -5.80
N ASN A 346 10.25 14.72 -5.77
CA ASN A 346 9.85 13.47 -6.42
C ASN A 346 8.77 13.72 -7.47
N ASP A 347 8.87 13.02 -8.61
CA ASP A 347 7.78 12.91 -9.56
C ASP A 347 6.51 12.32 -8.89
N ALA A 348 5.34 12.85 -9.25
CA ALA A 348 4.07 12.49 -8.64
C ALA A 348 3.74 10.99 -8.80
N ASN A 349 4.09 10.37 -9.93
CA ASN A 349 3.84 8.94 -10.14
C ASN A 349 4.71 8.08 -9.23
N ARG A 350 5.93 8.53 -8.90
CA ARG A 350 6.81 7.83 -7.95
C ARG A 350 6.39 8.06 -6.51
N ALA A 351 5.94 9.26 -6.17
CA ALA A 351 5.31 9.51 -4.88
C ALA A 351 4.07 8.64 -4.65
N LEU A 352 3.24 8.43 -5.68
CA LEU A 352 2.07 7.53 -5.64
C LEU A 352 2.52 6.10 -5.28
N MET A 353 3.55 5.60 -5.97
CA MET A 353 4.14 4.30 -5.67
C MET A 353 4.66 4.23 -4.23
N GLY A 354 5.38 5.25 -3.76
CA GLY A 354 5.90 5.35 -2.39
C GLY A 354 4.80 5.31 -1.32
N ALA A 355 3.72 6.07 -1.51
CA ALA A 355 2.56 6.07 -0.62
C ALA A 355 1.89 4.69 -0.56
N ASN A 356 1.72 4.05 -1.72
CA ASN A 356 1.12 2.71 -1.82
C ASN A 356 2.00 1.61 -1.22
N MET A 357 3.33 1.68 -1.38
CA MET A 357 4.26 0.67 -0.87
C MET A 357 4.38 0.69 0.65
N GLN A 358 4.26 1.86 1.29
CA GLN A 358 4.24 1.95 2.76
C GLN A 358 3.08 1.13 3.36
N ARG A 359 1.94 1.02 2.68
CA ARG A 359 0.81 0.16 3.12
C ARG A 359 1.10 -1.33 2.98
N GLN A 360 2.06 -1.70 2.15
CA GLN A 360 2.49 -3.09 1.92
C GLN A 360 3.68 -3.49 2.81
N ALA A 361 4.22 -2.56 3.62
CA ALA A 361 5.37 -2.83 4.47
C ALA A 361 5.00 -3.81 5.59
N VAL A 362 5.77 -4.88 5.74
CA VAL A 362 5.55 -5.90 6.77
C VAL A 362 6.13 -5.41 8.10
N PRO A 363 5.40 -5.57 9.22
CA PRO A 363 5.93 -5.31 10.56
C PRO A 363 7.18 -6.16 10.83
N LEU A 364 8.27 -5.49 11.20
CA LEU A 364 9.54 -6.14 11.45
C LEU A 364 9.66 -6.55 12.92
N LEU A 365 10.49 -7.55 13.20
CA LEU A 365 10.77 -8.01 14.57
C LEU A 365 11.43 -6.90 15.41
N CYS A 366 12.40 -6.21 14.83
CA CYS A 366 13.11 -5.08 15.42
C CYS A 366 12.89 -3.86 14.55
N ALA A 367 11.73 -3.22 14.63
CA ALA A 367 11.41 -2.04 13.83
C ALA A 367 12.23 -0.82 14.28
N GLU A 368 12.67 0.01 13.32
CA GLU A 368 13.34 1.29 13.60
C GLU A 368 12.55 2.44 12.99
N SER A 369 12.43 3.55 13.72
CA SER A 369 11.86 4.78 13.20
C SER A 369 12.81 5.44 12.19
N PRO A 370 12.28 6.12 11.15
CA PRO A 370 13.14 6.77 10.15
C PRO A 370 13.95 7.91 10.79
N ILE A 371 15.25 8.00 10.49
CA ILE A 371 16.11 9.10 10.97
C ILE A 371 15.71 10.44 10.35
N VAL A 372 15.30 10.42 9.08
CA VAL A 372 14.71 11.58 8.39
C VAL A 372 13.20 11.38 8.37
N ALA A 373 12.50 11.97 9.32
CA ALA A 373 11.05 11.85 9.51
C ALA A 373 10.31 13.09 8.97
N THR A 374 8.98 13.04 8.82
CA THR A 374 8.17 14.22 8.42
C THR A 374 7.38 14.83 9.58
N GLY A 375 7.37 14.14 10.72
CA GLY A 375 6.58 14.47 11.92
C GLY A 375 5.16 13.90 11.89
N MET A 376 4.78 13.18 10.83
CA MET A 376 3.49 12.47 10.77
C MET A 376 3.54 11.10 11.45
N GLU A 377 4.73 10.55 11.68
CA GLU A 377 4.96 9.20 12.21
C GLU A 377 4.28 9.00 13.58
N ARG A 378 4.43 9.98 14.49
CA ARG A 378 3.80 9.97 15.82
C ARG A 378 2.28 10.07 15.75
N GLU A 379 1.76 10.92 14.86
CA GLU A 379 0.31 11.08 14.68
C GLU A 379 -0.32 9.81 14.10
N VAL A 380 0.34 9.15 13.14
CA VAL A 380 -0.13 7.87 12.59
C VAL A 380 -0.15 6.78 13.66
N ALA A 381 0.92 6.63 14.43
CA ALA A 381 1.00 5.67 15.52
C ALA A 381 -0.14 5.90 16.54
N LYS A 382 -0.37 7.15 16.92
CA LYS A 382 -1.45 7.57 17.84
C LYS A 382 -2.85 7.24 17.30
N TYR A 383 -3.16 7.64 16.08
CA TYR A 383 -4.51 7.45 15.51
C TYR A 383 -4.76 6.03 14.97
N SER A 384 -3.73 5.21 14.83
CA SER A 384 -3.89 3.78 14.51
C SER A 384 -4.60 3.00 15.62
N GLY A 385 -4.47 3.44 16.88
CA GLY A 385 -5.01 2.74 18.05
C GLY A 385 -4.21 1.50 18.47
N GLN A 386 -3.03 1.25 17.87
CA GLN A 386 -2.17 0.12 18.23
C GLN A 386 -1.13 0.44 19.31
N VAL A 387 -0.76 1.71 19.48
CA VAL A 387 0.14 2.17 20.56
C VAL A 387 -0.69 2.56 21.77
N LEU A 388 -0.22 2.18 22.96
CA LEU A 388 -0.89 2.55 24.21
C LEU A 388 -0.26 3.80 24.80
N PHE A 389 -1.10 4.80 25.07
CA PHE A 389 -0.70 6.05 25.71
C PHE A 389 -1.31 6.15 27.12
N ALA A 390 -0.62 6.84 28.02
CA ALA A 390 -1.09 7.10 29.37
C ALA A 390 -2.30 8.06 29.34
N ASN A 391 -3.44 7.61 29.89
CA ASN A 391 -4.65 8.43 29.99
C ASN A 391 -4.51 9.57 31.01
N ASN A 392 -3.79 9.29 32.10
CA ASN A 392 -3.60 10.16 33.25
C ASN A 392 -2.12 10.18 33.65
N ALA A 393 -1.68 11.30 34.25
CA ALA A 393 -0.36 11.36 34.88
C ALA A 393 -0.33 10.48 36.15
N GLY A 394 0.78 9.79 36.37
CA GLY A 394 0.90 8.85 37.47
C GLY A 394 2.24 8.11 37.51
N MET A 395 2.33 7.13 38.41
CA MET A 395 3.51 6.27 38.59
C MET A 395 3.22 4.85 38.12
N VAL A 396 4.10 4.28 37.30
CA VAL A 396 4.01 2.90 36.83
C VAL A 396 4.32 1.96 38.00
N ILE A 397 3.34 1.17 38.45
CA ILE A 397 3.51 0.22 39.55
C ILE A 397 4.13 -1.08 39.03
N SER A 398 3.55 -1.62 37.96
CA SER A 398 3.87 -2.95 37.45
C SER A 398 3.92 -2.94 35.93
N VAL A 399 4.95 -3.58 35.38
CA VAL A 399 5.14 -3.78 33.95
C VAL A 399 5.37 -5.26 33.73
N THR A 400 4.51 -5.87 32.92
CA THR A 400 4.64 -7.27 32.48
C THR A 400 4.45 -7.34 30.97
N SER A 401 4.78 -8.47 30.36
CA SER A 401 4.52 -8.69 28.93
C SER A 401 3.04 -8.79 28.57
N LEU A 402 2.13 -8.85 29.55
CA LEU A 402 0.69 -9.00 29.36
C LEU A 402 -0.12 -7.77 29.77
N GLN A 403 0.40 -6.95 30.68
CA GLN A 403 -0.28 -5.76 31.16
C GLN A 403 0.68 -4.75 31.81
N ILE A 404 0.27 -3.48 31.80
CA ILE A 404 0.91 -2.36 32.50
C ILE A 404 -0.10 -1.78 33.49
N VAL A 405 0.34 -1.50 34.72
CA VAL A 405 -0.50 -0.89 35.76
C VAL A 405 0.09 0.45 36.17
N VAL A 406 -0.69 1.53 36.01
CA VAL A 406 -0.30 2.90 36.37
C VAL A 406 -1.19 3.38 37.51
N ARG A 407 -0.59 3.84 38.61
CA ARG A 407 -1.32 4.56 39.66
C ARG A 407 -1.35 6.03 39.31
N SER A 408 -2.52 6.55 39.00
CA SER A 408 -2.72 7.97 38.75
C SER A 408 -2.41 8.81 40.00
N ASP A 409 -2.14 10.09 39.80
CA ASP A 409 -2.00 11.06 40.90
C ASP A 409 -3.29 11.19 41.75
N SER A 410 -4.45 10.79 41.21
CA SER A 410 -5.72 10.71 41.94
C SER A 410 -5.87 9.45 42.82
N GLY A 411 -4.89 8.53 42.76
CA GLY A 411 -4.89 7.27 43.51
C GLY A 411 -5.68 6.14 42.84
N GLN A 412 -6.19 6.34 41.62
CA GLN A 412 -6.83 5.29 40.83
C GLN A 412 -5.78 4.44 40.13
N GLU A 413 -6.01 3.13 40.02
CA GLU A 413 -5.15 2.23 39.25
C GLU A 413 -5.74 2.00 37.86
N ASP A 414 -5.03 2.48 36.84
CA ASP A 414 -5.35 2.26 35.44
C ASP A 414 -4.60 1.01 34.94
N VAL A 415 -5.35 0.00 34.50
CA VAL A 415 -4.81 -1.27 34.00
C VAL A 415 -4.90 -1.32 32.48
N TYR A 416 -3.76 -1.52 31.82
CA TYR A 416 -3.62 -1.55 30.37
C TYR A 416 -3.22 -2.96 29.91
N PRO A 417 -4.13 -3.79 29.38
CA PRO A 417 -3.79 -5.10 28.84
C PRO A 417 -3.06 -4.97 27.49
N LEU A 418 -2.04 -5.80 27.28
CA LEU A 418 -1.22 -5.84 26.07
C LEU A 418 -1.67 -6.96 25.14
N GLN A 419 -1.72 -6.65 23.84
CA GLN A 419 -1.99 -7.60 22.78
C GLN A 419 -0.73 -8.38 22.40
N LYS A 420 -0.75 -9.71 22.46
CA LYS A 420 0.43 -10.55 22.17
C LYS A 420 0.14 -11.54 21.04
N PHE A 421 1.00 -11.51 20.03
CA PHE A 421 0.99 -12.43 18.88
C PHE A 421 -0.39 -12.59 18.22
N ILE A 422 -1.10 -11.48 18.00
CA ILE A 422 -2.39 -11.49 17.33
C ILE A 422 -2.17 -11.54 15.82
N ARG A 423 -2.82 -12.49 15.16
CA ARG A 423 -2.84 -12.63 13.70
C ARG A 423 -3.69 -11.52 13.06
N THR A 424 -3.15 -10.82 12.07
CA THR A 424 -3.90 -9.87 11.22
C THR A 424 -4.60 -10.57 10.05
N ASN A 425 -5.47 -9.85 9.32
CA ASN A 425 -6.13 -10.41 8.13
C ASN A 425 -5.14 -10.88 7.06
N GLN A 426 -4.03 -10.17 6.89
CA GLN A 426 -2.97 -10.48 5.91
C GLN A 426 -1.94 -11.48 6.46
N GLY A 427 -2.15 -12.02 7.67
CA GLY A 427 -1.25 -13.01 8.28
C GLY A 427 0.01 -12.41 8.90
N THR A 428 0.11 -11.09 9.04
CA THR A 428 1.15 -10.42 9.83
C THR A 428 0.83 -10.50 11.34
N CYS A 429 1.72 -10.00 12.18
CA CYS A 429 1.64 -10.11 13.64
C CYS A 429 1.48 -8.74 14.31
N ILE A 430 0.48 -8.59 15.18
CA ILE A 430 0.38 -7.49 16.16
C ILE A 430 0.89 -8.01 17.50
N ASN A 431 1.94 -7.36 18.01
CA ASN A 431 2.61 -7.72 19.25
C ASN A 431 3.02 -6.44 19.99
N GLN A 432 2.29 -6.12 21.07
CA GLN A 432 2.58 -4.98 21.91
C GLN A 432 3.71 -5.27 22.90
N GLN A 433 4.60 -4.31 23.08
CA GLN A 433 5.76 -4.39 23.96
C GLN A 433 5.79 -3.17 24.88
N PRO A 434 5.94 -3.36 26.20
CA PRO A 434 6.05 -2.24 27.13
C PRO A 434 7.35 -1.46 26.89
N VAL A 435 7.24 -0.13 26.86
CA VAL A 435 8.39 0.79 26.71
C VAL A 435 8.82 1.36 28.07
N VAL A 436 7.87 1.46 29.00
CA VAL A 436 8.10 2.04 30.34
C VAL A 436 8.65 1.01 31.33
N ASN A 437 9.38 1.51 32.33
CA ASN A 437 9.88 0.71 33.44
C ASN A 437 9.02 0.87 34.70
N SER A 438 9.01 -0.14 35.57
CA SER A 438 8.38 -0.02 36.90
C SER A 438 9.07 1.08 37.71
N GLY A 439 8.27 1.91 38.39
CA GLY A 439 8.72 3.09 39.14
C GLY A 439 8.86 4.37 38.30
N GLN A 440 8.71 4.29 36.97
CA GLN A 440 8.74 5.47 36.10
C GLN A 440 7.49 6.33 36.33
N ARG A 441 7.67 7.65 36.40
CA ARG A 441 6.56 8.62 36.34
C ARG A 441 6.23 8.88 34.86
N VAL A 442 4.95 8.84 34.54
CA VAL A 442 4.43 9.11 33.18
C VAL A 442 3.46 10.28 33.24
N GLU A 443 3.48 11.11 32.21
CA GLU A 443 2.52 12.19 32.01
C GLU A 443 1.40 11.75 31.05
N LYS A 444 0.31 12.51 31.04
CA LYS A 444 -0.81 12.25 30.11
C LYS A 444 -0.33 12.34 28.66
N GLY A 445 -0.50 11.27 27.90
CA GLY A 445 -0.07 11.18 26.51
C GLY A 445 1.33 10.61 26.30
N ASP A 446 2.03 10.19 27.35
CA ASP A 446 3.27 9.43 27.23
C ASP A 446 3.01 8.01 26.72
N VAL A 447 3.98 7.46 26.01
CA VAL A 447 3.91 6.10 25.44
C VAL A 447 4.12 5.09 26.56
N LEU A 448 3.20 4.13 26.68
CA LEU A 448 3.29 3.01 27.62
C LEU A 448 3.78 1.74 26.93
N ALA A 449 3.25 1.45 25.73
CA ALA A 449 3.61 0.28 24.96
C ALA A 449 3.56 0.56 23.45
N ASP A 450 4.58 0.08 22.74
CA ASP A 450 4.66 0.06 21.28
C ASP A 450 4.04 -1.22 20.69
N SER A 451 3.81 -1.23 19.38
CA SER A 451 3.33 -2.37 18.58
C SER A 451 4.41 -2.83 17.58
N SER A 452 4.15 -3.88 16.80
CA SER A 452 5.11 -4.52 15.87
C SER A 452 5.70 -3.62 14.77
N ALA A 453 5.18 -2.40 14.60
CA ALA A 453 5.63 -1.45 13.58
C ALA A 453 5.71 -0.03 14.16
N THR A 454 6.05 0.09 15.45
CA THR A 454 6.30 1.36 16.11
C THR A 454 7.54 1.30 17.00
N GLU A 455 8.18 2.45 17.17
CA GLU A 455 9.34 2.66 18.06
C GLU A 455 9.15 4.00 18.78
N ASP A 456 9.16 3.98 20.11
CA ASP A 456 8.95 5.14 20.99
C ASP A 456 7.67 5.95 20.64
N GLY A 457 6.60 5.25 20.25
CA GLY A 457 5.32 5.84 19.85
C GLY A 457 5.32 6.50 18.47
N GLU A 458 6.32 6.23 17.63
CA GLU A 458 6.38 6.65 16.23
C GLU A 458 6.22 5.47 15.29
N LEU A 459 5.70 5.71 14.08
CA LEU A 459 5.59 4.69 13.05
C LEU A 459 6.97 4.23 12.56
N ALA A 460 7.23 2.92 12.66
CA ALA A 460 8.46 2.25 12.28
C ALA A 460 8.15 1.05 11.35
N LEU A 461 8.07 1.31 10.05
CA LEU A 461 7.77 0.31 9.02
C LEU A 461 9.01 -0.42 8.46
N GLY A 462 10.22 0.04 8.79
CA GLY A 462 11.45 -0.32 8.07
C GLY A 462 12.70 -0.28 8.94
N GLN A 463 13.84 -0.07 8.28
CA GLN A 463 15.18 -0.01 8.87
C GLN A 463 15.98 1.13 8.26
N ASN A 464 16.86 1.75 9.06
CA ASN A 464 17.85 2.70 8.57
C ASN A 464 19.12 1.95 8.17
N VAL A 465 19.52 2.01 6.90
CA VAL A 465 20.62 1.23 6.32
C VAL A 465 21.64 2.10 5.61
N VAL A 466 22.92 1.75 5.73
CA VAL A 466 24.00 2.42 5.01
C VAL A 466 23.95 2.00 3.54
N CYS A 467 23.67 2.95 2.65
CA CYS A 467 23.47 2.72 1.23
C CYS A 467 24.60 3.31 0.40
N ALA A 468 25.00 2.61 -0.66
CA ALA A 468 25.86 3.12 -1.73
C ALA A 468 25.14 3.09 -3.09
N PHE A 469 25.19 4.20 -3.82
CA PHE A 469 24.65 4.29 -5.19
C PHE A 469 25.74 4.01 -6.22
N MET A 470 25.91 2.75 -6.59
CA MET A 470 26.88 2.31 -7.60
C MET A 470 26.44 1.00 -8.25
N SER A 471 26.97 0.67 -9.42
CA SER A 471 26.79 -0.67 -10.02
C SER A 471 27.85 -1.62 -9.48
N TRP A 472 27.46 -2.83 -9.06
CA TRP A 472 28.41 -3.81 -8.49
C TRP A 472 28.14 -5.22 -9.02
N GLY A 473 29.09 -5.76 -9.79
CA GLY A 473 29.06 -7.12 -10.33
C GLY A 473 27.87 -7.47 -11.24
N GLY A 474 27.09 -6.48 -11.69
CA GLY A 474 25.85 -6.70 -12.44
C GLY A 474 24.67 -7.21 -11.61
N TYR A 475 24.85 -7.47 -10.31
CA TYR A 475 23.80 -8.00 -9.45
C TYR A 475 22.68 -6.99 -9.19
N ASN A 476 22.96 -5.69 -9.28
CA ASN A 476 21.96 -4.63 -9.19
C ASN A 476 21.55 -4.09 -10.58
N TYR A 477 21.53 -4.94 -11.60
CA TYR A 477 20.97 -4.58 -12.90
C TYR A 477 19.50 -4.16 -12.78
N GLU A 478 19.12 -3.10 -13.51
CA GLU A 478 17.80 -2.47 -13.42
C GLU A 478 17.42 -2.07 -11.98
N ASP A 479 16.46 -2.79 -11.40
CA ASP A 479 15.89 -2.58 -10.07
C ASP A 479 16.35 -3.60 -9.04
N ALA A 480 17.29 -4.47 -9.39
CA ALA A 480 17.79 -5.45 -8.44
C ALA A 480 18.60 -4.77 -7.31
N ILE A 481 18.50 -5.35 -6.12
CA ILE A 481 19.14 -4.84 -4.90
C ILE A 481 20.14 -5.86 -4.40
N ILE A 482 21.29 -5.37 -3.96
CA ILE A 482 22.32 -6.17 -3.29
C ILE A 482 22.26 -5.85 -1.80
N LEU A 483 22.18 -6.89 -0.96
CA LEU A 483 22.10 -6.76 0.49
C LEU A 483 23.32 -7.43 1.13
N SER A 484 23.84 -6.86 2.21
CA SER A 484 24.86 -7.52 3.04
C SER A 484 24.24 -8.61 3.92
N ASP A 485 24.90 -9.75 4.05
CA ASP A 485 24.56 -10.82 5.00
C ASP A 485 24.52 -10.35 6.47
N ARG A 486 25.27 -9.31 6.84
CA ARG A 486 25.20 -8.63 8.14
C ARG A 486 23.77 -8.23 8.52
N MET A 487 22.94 -7.87 7.54
CA MET A 487 21.53 -7.54 7.77
C MET A 487 20.72 -8.77 8.21
N VAL A 488 21.04 -9.94 7.67
CA VAL A 488 20.42 -11.22 8.06
C VAL A 488 20.90 -11.63 9.46
N GLU A 489 22.20 -11.53 9.73
CA GLU A 489 22.81 -11.88 11.03
C GLU A 489 22.25 -11.03 12.18
N GLN A 490 21.98 -9.74 11.92
CA GLN A 490 21.40 -8.81 12.88
C GLN A 490 19.87 -8.89 12.98
N ASP A 491 19.24 -9.88 12.34
CA ASP A 491 17.77 -10.02 12.26
C ASP A 491 17.06 -8.76 11.68
N LYS A 492 17.78 -7.93 10.91
CA LYS A 492 17.18 -6.80 10.18
C LYS A 492 16.30 -7.34 9.06
N PHE A 493 15.18 -6.66 8.82
CA PHE A 493 14.16 -7.10 7.86
C PHE A 493 13.58 -8.50 8.14
N CYS A 494 13.66 -8.98 9.38
CA CYS A 494 12.97 -10.18 9.82
C CYS A 494 11.52 -9.87 10.23
N SER A 495 10.56 -10.71 9.88
CA SER A 495 9.13 -10.54 10.21
C SER A 495 8.52 -11.82 10.78
N ILE A 496 7.41 -11.69 11.52
CA ILE A 496 6.63 -12.82 12.02
C ILE A 496 5.32 -12.93 11.23
N HIS A 497 5.06 -14.11 10.68
CA HIS A 497 3.82 -14.43 9.98
C HIS A 497 3.06 -15.51 10.74
N ILE A 498 1.74 -15.38 10.83
CA ILE A 498 0.87 -16.32 11.54
C ILE A 498 -0.20 -16.81 10.57
N THR A 499 -0.17 -18.11 10.28
CA THR A 499 -1.18 -18.81 9.50
C THR A 499 -2.20 -19.44 10.43
N LYS A 500 -3.45 -19.54 9.96
CA LYS A 500 -4.55 -20.22 10.66
C LYS A 500 -5.00 -21.39 9.82
N HIS A 501 -4.85 -22.59 10.34
CA HIS A 501 -5.36 -23.81 9.73
C HIS A 501 -6.58 -24.27 10.52
N GLU A 502 -7.62 -24.72 9.82
CA GLU A 502 -8.86 -25.14 10.47
C GLU A 502 -9.42 -26.40 9.83
N VAL A 503 -10.01 -27.25 10.66
CA VAL A 503 -10.69 -28.46 10.22
C VAL A 503 -11.97 -28.66 11.02
N GLU A 504 -13.01 -29.09 10.33
CA GLU A 504 -14.31 -29.41 10.92
C GLU A 504 -14.53 -30.91 10.84
N ALA A 505 -15.11 -31.46 11.92
CA ALA A 505 -15.64 -32.81 11.98
C ALA A 505 -17.16 -32.76 11.86
N ARG A 506 -17.68 -33.44 10.84
CA ARG A 506 -19.07 -33.33 10.40
C ARG A 506 -19.83 -34.65 10.50
N ASP A 507 -21.12 -34.55 10.74
CA ASP A 507 -22.04 -35.67 10.55
C ASP A 507 -22.27 -35.91 9.04
N THR A 508 -21.74 -37.02 8.54
CA THR A 508 -21.99 -37.47 7.17
C THR A 508 -23.10 -38.52 7.14
N LYS A 509 -23.60 -38.83 5.94
CA LYS A 509 -24.59 -39.91 5.76
C LYS A 509 -24.02 -41.31 6.08
N LEU A 510 -22.71 -41.47 5.97
CA LEU A 510 -22.00 -42.73 6.17
C LEU A 510 -21.58 -42.94 7.63
N GLY A 511 -21.69 -41.89 8.46
CA GLY A 511 -21.28 -41.86 9.86
C GLY A 511 -20.67 -40.50 10.23
N PRO A 512 -20.44 -40.24 11.53
CA PRO A 512 -19.74 -39.04 11.96
C PRO A 512 -18.27 -39.10 11.52
N GLU A 513 -17.71 -37.95 11.12
CA GLU A 513 -16.25 -37.78 11.11
C GLU A 513 -15.76 -37.59 12.54
N GLU A 514 -14.63 -38.19 12.88
CA GLU A 514 -14.06 -38.15 14.22
C GLU A 514 -12.65 -37.56 14.20
N ILE A 515 -12.34 -36.74 15.20
CA ILE A 515 -10.98 -36.25 15.46
C ILE A 515 -10.33 -37.23 16.43
N THR A 516 -9.21 -37.82 16.02
CA THR A 516 -8.54 -38.87 16.79
C THR A 516 -7.07 -39.02 16.40
N ARG A 517 -6.27 -39.52 17.34
CA ARG A 517 -4.87 -39.94 17.11
C ARG A 517 -4.75 -41.25 16.34
N ASP A 518 -5.77 -42.12 16.35
CA ASP A 518 -5.74 -43.42 15.66
C ASP A 518 -6.02 -43.28 14.16
N ILE A 519 -4.98 -42.87 13.43
CA ILE A 519 -5.04 -42.60 11.99
C ILE A 519 -4.54 -43.82 11.21
N PRO A 520 -5.29 -44.34 10.21
CA PRO A 520 -4.87 -45.50 9.45
C PRO A 520 -3.64 -45.22 8.58
N ASN A 521 -2.72 -46.18 8.52
CA ASN A 521 -1.52 -46.17 7.67
C ASN A 521 -0.51 -45.05 7.97
N VAL A 522 -0.53 -44.51 9.18
CA VAL A 522 0.44 -43.50 9.66
C VAL A 522 1.35 -44.14 10.72
N GLY A 523 2.66 -43.91 10.62
CA GLY A 523 3.65 -44.42 11.58
C GLY A 523 3.67 -43.64 12.90
N GLU A 524 4.16 -44.25 13.98
CA GLU A 524 4.21 -43.61 15.31
C GLU A 524 5.04 -42.31 15.34
N GLU A 525 6.07 -42.20 14.50
CA GLU A 525 6.93 -41.01 14.41
C GLU A 525 6.12 -39.76 14.01
N SER A 526 5.23 -39.88 13.01
CA SER A 526 4.36 -38.79 12.56
C SER A 526 3.24 -38.45 13.56
N LEU A 527 3.00 -39.31 14.56
CA LEU A 527 2.00 -39.10 15.62
C LEU A 527 2.64 -38.63 16.94
N SER A 528 3.97 -38.46 16.98
CA SER A 528 4.71 -38.15 18.21
C SER A 528 4.33 -36.79 18.82
N GLU A 529 4.02 -35.82 17.96
CA GLU A 529 3.67 -34.45 18.34
C GLU A 529 2.16 -34.24 18.63
N LEU A 530 1.33 -35.25 18.33
CA LEU A 530 -0.11 -35.25 18.61
C LEU A 530 -0.41 -35.66 20.06
N ASP A 531 -1.37 -34.99 20.67
CA ASP A 531 -1.93 -35.37 21.97
C ASP A 531 -2.85 -36.60 21.87
N GLU A 532 -3.47 -36.98 22.99
CA GLU A 532 -4.36 -38.14 23.08
C GLU A 532 -5.62 -38.00 22.20
N ASP A 533 -6.08 -36.77 21.97
CA ASP A 533 -7.24 -36.45 21.14
C ASP A 533 -6.89 -36.36 19.63
N GLY A 534 -5.61 -36.46 19.28
CA GLY A 534 -5.12 -36.36 17.91
C GLY A 534 -4.90 -34.92 17.43
N ILE A 535 -4.70 -33.98 18.35
CA ILE A 535 -4.45 -32.57 18.07
C ILE A 535 -2.98 -32.23 18.36
N ILE A 536 -2.36 -31.43 17.51
CA ILE A 536 -0.97 -31.01 17.68
C ILE A 536 -0.76 -30.19 18.96
N ARG A 537 0.31 -30.49 19.71
CA ARG A 537 0.64 -29.75 20.93
C ARG A 537 1.14 -28.33 20.65
N ILE A 538 0.82 -27.39 21.54
CA ILE A 538 1.37 -26.03 21.48
C ILE A 538 2.88 -26.08 21.71
N GLY A 539 3.63 -25.41 20.85
CA GLY A 539 5.09 -25.39 20.86
C GLY A 539 5.76 -26.47 20.01
N ALA A 540 4.99 -27.35 19.35
CA ALA A 540 5.51 -28.25 18.34
C ALA A 540 6.08 -27.48 17.13
N GLU A 541 7.19 -27.96 16.58
CA GLU A 541 7.71 -27.51 15.29
C GLU A 541 7.12 -28.42 14.22
N VAL A 542 6.54 -27.80 13.19
CA VAL A 542 5.83 -28.50 12.12
C VAL A 542 6.40 -28.07 10.76
N GLY A 543 6.67 -29.05 9.92
CA GLY A 543 7.08 -28.88 8.52
C GLY A 543 5.99 -29.36 7.55
N PRO A 544 6.29 -29.35 6.24
CA PRO A 544 5.38 -29.86 5.21
C PRO A 544 4.93 -31.30 5.49
N ASP A 545 3.65 -31.58 5.26
CA ASP A 545 2.98 -32.90 5.44
C ASP A 545 2.78 -33.41 6.88
N ASP A 546 3.31 -32.70 7.88
CA ASP A 546 3.06 -33.01 9.29
C ASP A 546 1.57 -32.86 9.63
N ILE A 547 1.08 -33.74 10.51
CA ILE A 547 -0.32 -33.78 10.90
C ILE A 547 -0.56 -32.73 11.99
N LEU A 548 -1.45 -31.77 11.71
CA LEU A 548 -1.90 -30.78 12.68
C LEU A 548 -3.07 -31.30 13.51
N VAL A 549 -4.01 -31.98 12.84
CA VAL A 549 -5.20 -32.54 13.47
C VAL A 549 -5.56 -33.84 12.77
N GLY A 550 -5.50 -34.94 13.52
CA GLY A 550 -5.92 -36.26 13.07
C GLY A 550 -7.43 -36.29 12.83
N LYS A 551 -7.86 -36.63 11.62
CA LYS A 551 -9.27 -36.77 11.27
C LYS A 551 -9.51 -38.02 10.44
N ILE A 552 -10.54 -38.76 10.81
CA ILE A 552 -11.00 -39.94 10.09
C ILE A 552 -12.42 -39.73 9.54
N THR A 553 -12.63 -40.16 8.30
CA THR A 553 -13.95 -40.15 7.66
C THR A 553 -14.37 -41.59 7.33
N PRO A 554 -15.61 -42.01 7.65
CA PRO A 554 -16.14 -43.31 7.24
C PRO A 554 -16.13 -43.48 5.72
N LYS A 555 -15.60 -44.60 5.23
CA LYS A 555 -15.63 -44.94 3.80
C LYS A 555 -17.00 -45.52 3.44
N GLY A 556 -17.51 -45.13 2.27
CA GLY A 556 -18.68 -45.81 1.70
C GLY A 556 -18.30 -47.22 1.26
N GLU A 557 -19.29 -48.13 1.23
CA GLU A 557 -19.15 -49.44 0.61
C GLU A 557 -18.85 -49.27 -0.89
N THR A 558 -17.58 -49.20 -1.22
CA THR A 558 -17.07 -49.38 -2.58
C THR A 558 -16.64 -50.83 -2.68
N GLU A 559 -17.17 -51.57 -3.66
CA GLU A 559 -16.69 -52.92 -3.92
C GLU A 559 -15.19 -52.84 -4.22
N LEU A 560 -14.37 -53.40 -3.33
CA LEU A 560 -12.93 -53.49 -3.53
C LEU A 560 -12.65 -54.19 -4.86
N SER A 561 -11.69 -53.66 -5.63
CA SER A 561 -11.27 -54.30 -6.87
C SER A 561 -10.73 -55.71 -6.59
N ALA A 562 -10.72 -56.58 -7.60
CA ALA A 562 -10.13 -57.90 -7.46
C ALA A 562 -8.65 -57.82 -7.04
N GLU A 563 -7.91 -56.81 -7.50
CA GLU A 563 -6.51 -56.60 -7.09
C GLU A 563 -6.40 -56.17 -5.62
N GLU A 564 -7.23 -55.24 -5.15
CA GLU A 564 -7.21 -54.82 -3.74
C GLU A 564 -7.63 -55.94 -2.79
N LYS A 565 -8.60 -56.76 -3.19
CA LYS A 565 -9.00 -57.97 -2.44
C LYS A 565 -7.85 -58.96 -2.32
N LEU A 566 -7.12 -59.18 -3.42
CA LEU A 566 -5.96 -60.06 -3.45
C LEU A 566 -4.80 -59.52 -2.60
N LEU A 567 -4.46 -58.24 -2.72
CA LEU A 567 -3.42 -57.58 -1.92
C LEU A 567 -3.70 -57.73 -0.43
N ARG A 568 -4.93 -57.47 0.01
CA ARG A 568 -5.33 -57.63 1.42
C ARG A 568 -5.28 -59.09 1.89
N ALA A 569 -5.66 -60.03 1.02
CA ALA A 569 -5.54 -61.45 1.32
C ALA A 569 -4.08 -61.90 1.49
N ILE A 570 -3.15 -61.33 0.73
CA ILE A 570 -1.71 -61.60 0.82
C ILE A 570 -1.11 -61.00 2.11
N PHE A 571 -1.43 -59.74 2.42
CA PHE A 571 -0.84 -59.03 3.57
C PHE A 571 -1.60 -59.24 4.90
N GLY A 572 -2.74 -59.95 4.88
CA GLY A 572 -3.54 -60.20 6.08
C GLY A 572 -4.18 -58.94 6.69
N GLU A 573 -4.22 -57.84 5.93
CA GLU A 573 -4.79 -56.57 6.39
C GLU A 573 -6.31 -56.62 6.39
N LYS A 574 -6.92 -56.40 7.57
CA LYS A 574 -8.37 -56.22 7.67
C LYS A 574 -8.78 -54.93 6.96
N ALA A 575 -9.92 -54.96 6.26
CA ALA A 575 -10.51 -53.76 5.70
C ALA A 575 -10.81 -52.76 6.82
N ARG A 576 -10.07 -51.65 6.87
CA ARG A 576 -10.43 -50.53 7.75
C ARG A 576 -11.57 -49.75 7.12
N GLU A 577 -12.63 -49.52 7.90
CA GLU A 577 -13.86 -48.85 7.47
C GLU A 577 -13.71 -47.33 7.33
N VAL A 578 -12.53 -46.78 7.65
CA VAL A 578 -12.26 -45.35 7.71
C VAL A 578 -11.11 -44.93 6.80
N LYS A 579 -11.10 -43.65 6.39
CA LYS A 579 -10.07 -42.99 5.57
C LYS A 579 -9.43 -41.86 6.39
N ASP A 580 -8.11 -41.70 6.24
CA ASP A 580 -7.41 -40.51 6.70
C ASP A 580 -7.87 -39.27 5.90
N THR A 581 -8.44 -38.30 6.60
CA THR A 581 -8.83 -36.98 6.10
C THR A 581 -8.27 -35.87 7.01
N SER A 582 -7.14 -36.17 7.66
CA SER A 582 -6.45 -35.30 8.62
C SER A 582 -6.03 -33.98 7.99
N LEU A 583 -6.00 -32.96 8.84
CA LEU A 583 -5.43 -31.66 8.50
C LEU A 583 -3.91 -31.77 8.56
N ARG A 584 -3.25 -31.54 7.42
CA ARG A 584 -1.79 -31.54 7.29
C ARG A 584 -1.27 -30.15 6.99
N MET A 585 -0.02 -29.89 7.35
CA MET A 585 0.69 -28.69 6.93
C MET A 585 0.83 -28.66 5.40
N PRO A 586 0.39 -27.59 4.74
CA PRO A 586 0.56 -27.45 3.29
C PRO A 586 2.03 -27.49 2.88
N HIS A 587 2.31 -27.98 1.67
CA HIS A 587 3.66 -27.94 1.12
C HIS A 587 4.20 -26.50 1.05
N GLY A 588 5.44 -26.31 1.51
CA GLY A 588 6.11 -25.02 1.54
C GLY A 588 5.80 -24.15 2.77
N GLU A 589 4.87 -24.56 3.62
CA GLU A 589 4.63 -23.91 4.92
C GLU A 589 5.28 -24.70 6.05
N TRP A 590 5.76 -23.98 7.06
CA TRP A 590 6.38 -24.53 8.24
C TRP A 590 6.33 -23.50 9.37
N GLY A 591 6.54 -23.95 10.60
CA GLY A 591 6.66 -23.04 11.72
C GLY A 591 6.43 -23.71 13.06
N LYS A 592 6.07 -22.89 14.04
CA LYS A 592 5.82 -23.34 15.41
C LYS A 592 4.37 -23.13 15.78
N VAL A 593 3.73 -24.14 16.37
CA VAL A 593 2.36 -24.03 16.86
C VAL A 593 2.32 -23.08 18.05
N ILE A 594 1.57 -21.97 17.94
CA ILE A 594 1.47 -20.96 19.01
C ILE A 594 0.15 -21.03 19.77
N ASN A 595 -0.90 -21.56 19.15
CA ASN A 595 -2.23 -21.61 19.75
C ASN A 595 -3.08 -22.69 19.08
N VAL A 596 -3.98 -23.28 19.86
CA VAL A 596 -4.97 -24.25 19.40
C VAL A 596 -6.30 -23.92 20.09
N LYS A 597 -7.39 -23.88 19.33
CA LYS A 597 -8.75 -23.73 19.86
C LYS A 597 -9.64 -24.86 19.36
N LEU A 598 -10.28 -25.53 20.29
CA LEU A 598 -11.32 -26.52 20.05
C LEU A 598 -12.67 -25.89 20.37
N PHE A 599 -13.63 -26.05 19.46
CA PHE A 599 -15.03 -25.74 19.70
C PHE A 599 -15.84 -27.02 19.54
N SER A 600 -16.51 -27.44 20.61
CA SER A 600 -17.39 -28.60 20.60
C SER A 600 -18.85 -28.18 20.77
N ARG A 601 -19.76 -28.85 20.05
CA ARG A 601 -21.20 -28.69 20.22
C ARG A 601 -21.65 -29.06 21.64
N ASP A 602 -20.98 -30.02 22.27
CA ASP A 602 -21.31 -30.50 23.61
C ASP A 602 -21.01 -29.47 24.70
N GLU A 603 -20.08 -28.54 24.43
CA GLU A 603 -19.72 -27.44 25.31
C GLU A 603 -20.60 -26.19 25.10
N GLY A 604 -21.64 -26.30 24.26
CA GLY A 604 -22.59 -25.22 23.99
C GLY A 604 -22.10 -24.19 22.96
N ALA A 605 -21.06 -24.50 22.17
CA ALA A 605 -20.60 -23.63 21.10
C ALA A 605 -21.61 -23.56 19.93
N GLU A 606 -21.85 -22.36 19.40
CA GLU A 606 -22.65 -22.18 18.18
C GLU A 606 -21.85 -22.60 16.94
N LEU A 607 -22.02 -23.85 16.51
CA LEU A 607 -21.37 -24.41 15.32
C LEU A 607 -22.32 -24.49 14.11
N PRO A 608 -21.78 -24.45 12.87
CA PRO A 608 -22.58 -24.67 11.67
C PRO A 608 -23.35 -26.00 11.71
N VAL A 609 -24.44 -26.08 10.96
CA VAL A 609 -25.32 -27.26 10.94
C VAL A 609 -24.52 -28.49 10.49
N ARG A 610 -24.65 -29.61 11.23
CA ARG A 610 -23.89 -30.87 11.07
C ARG A 610 -22.41 -30.83 11.46
N VAL A 611 -21.89 -29.71 11.99
CA VAL A 611 -20.55 -29.68 12.57
C VAL A 611 -20.65 -30.04 14.05
N ASN A 612 -19.88 -31.04 14.47
CA ASN A 612 -19.80 -31.52 15.85
C ASN A 612 -18.63 -30.87 16.58
N GLN A 613 -17.46 -30.87 15.94
CA GLN A 613 -16.24 -30.26 16.45
C GLN A 613 -15.59 -29.39 15.37
N TRP A 614 -14.97 -28.29 15.81
CA TRP A 614 -14.20 -27.40 14.97
C TRP A 614 -12.88 -27.08 15.66
N VAL A 615 -11.77 -27.45 15.03
CA VAL A 615 -10.41 -27.23 15.54
C VAL A 615 -9.72 -26.17 14.70
N GLN A 616 -9.11 -25.21 15.38
CA GLN A 616 -8.30 -24.15 14.78
C GLN A 616 -6.88 -24.22 15.35
N VAL A 617 -5.88 -24.25 14.49
CA VAL A 617 -4.45 -24.29 14.83
C VAL A 617 -3.77 -23.06 14.24
N TRP A 618 -3.04 -22.32 15.07
CA TRP A 618 -2.22 -21.19 14.64
C TRP A 618 -0.75 -21.57 14.63
N VAL A 619 -0.12 -21.37 13.48
CA VAL A 619 1.31 -21.64 13.27
C VAL A 619 2.00 -20.32 12.98
N ALA A 620 3.07 -20.04 13.73
CA ALA A 620 3.89 -18.85 13.54
C ALA A 620 5.21 -19.20 12.86
N GLN A 621 5.60 -18.41 11.87
CA GLN A 621 6.85 -18.53 11.13
C GLN A 621 7.67 -17.24 11.30
N LYS A 622 8.95 -17.39 11.66
CA LYS A 622 9.93 -16.29 11.61
C LYS A 622 10.53 -16.27 10.21
N ARG A 623 10.29 -15.19 9.47
CA ARG A 623 10.76 -15.01 8.08
C ARG A 623 11.86 -13.96 8.02
N SER A 624 13.11 -14.43 7.98
CA SER A 624 14.26 -13.59 7.68
C SER A 624 14.20 -13.08 6.24
N VAL A 625 15.02 -12.07 5.92
CA VAL A 625 15.12 -11.56 4.55
C VAL A 625 15.85 -12.56 3.66
N SER A 626 15.35 -12.77 2.44
CA SER A 626 15.87 -13.77 1.51
C SER A 626 15.98 -13.23 0.08
N VAL A 627 16.78 -13.90 -0.75
CA VAL A 627 16.87 -13.60 -2.20
C VAL A 627 15.50 -13.81 -2.83
N GLY A 628 15.03 -12.83 -3.61
CA GLY A 628 13.67 -12.81 -4.18
C GLY A 628 12.66 -11.99 -3.38
N ASP A 629 12.95 -11.63 -2.12
CA ASP A 629 12.13 -10.68 -1.38
C ASP A 629 12.25 -9.27 -1.95
N LYS A 630 11.20 -8.48 -1.78
CA LYS A 630 11.11 -7.13 -2.32
C LYS A 630 11.30 -6.08 -1.23
N LEU A 631 12.26 -5.18 -1.45
CA LEU A 631 12.48 -3.99 -0.65
C LEU A 631 12.04 -2.74 -1.41
N ALA A 632 11.68 -1.69 -0.68
CA ALA A 632 11.34 -0.40 -1.26
C ALA A 632 11.70 0.75 -0.32
N GLY A 633 12.02 1.92 -0.89
CA GLY A 633 12.09 3.18 -0.14
C GLY A 633 10.78 3.95 -0.22
N ARG A 634 10.70 5.05 0.51
CA ARG A 634 9.50 5.93 0.53
C ARG A 634 9.33 6.76 -0.74
N HIS A 635 10.38 6.86 -1.56
CA HIS A 635 10.45 7.67 -2.78
C HIS A 635 10.03 6.92 -4.05
N GLY A 636 9.36 5.77 -3.91
CA GLY A 636 8.88 4.96 -5.04
C GLY A 636 9.97 4.11 -5.72
N ASN A 637 11.19 4.05 -5.16
CA ASN A 637 12.20 3.09 -5.52
C ASN A 637 11.81 1.71 -4.96
N LYS A 638 11.83 0.69 -5.81
CA LYS A 638 11.47 -0.68 -5.46
C LYS A 638 12.45 -1.64 -6.12
N GLY A 639 12.78 -2.72 -5.44
CA GLY A 639 13.71 -3.69 -5.99
C GLY A 639 13.61 -5.05 -5.34
N VAL A 640 14.01 -6.07 -6.08
CA VAL A 640 14.09 -7.45 -5.61
C VAL A 640 15.52 -7.73 -5.20
N ILE A 641 15.72 -8.37 -4.05
CA ILE A 641 17.05 -8.78 -3.62
C ILE A 641 17.55 -9.86 -4.57
N SER A 642 18.61 -9.58 -5.32
CA SER A 642 19.22 -10.52 -6.27
C SER A 642 20.30 -11.39 -5.63
N VAL A 643 21.04 -10.82 -4.68
CA VAL A 643 22.10 -11.52 -3.95
C VAL A 643 22.22 -10.95 -2.54
N ILE A 644 22.48 -11.84 -1.58
CA ILE A 644 22.93 -11.48 -0.24
C ILE A 644 24.43 -11.77 -0.22
N ALA A 645 25.23 -10.71 -0.24
CA ALA A 645 26.68 -10.80 -0.36
C ALA A 645 27.35 -10.82 1.02
N PRO A 646 28.46 -11.58 1.19
CA PRO A 646 29.23 -11.56 2.41
C PRO A 646 29.72 -10.15 2.77
N ALA A 647 29.62 -9.75 4.03
CA ALA A 647 30.05 -8.43 4.50
C ALA A 647 31.53 -8.15 4.20
N ALA A 648 32.37 -9.20 4.11
CA ALA A 648 33.78 -9.09 3.74
C ALA A 648 33.99 -8.68 2.28
N ASP A 649 33.08 -9.05 1.39
CA ASP A 649 33.15 -8.73 -0.04
C ASP A 649 32.53 -7.36 -0.36
N MET A 650 31.62 -6.89 0.50
CA MET A 650 30.88 -5.65 0.28
C MET A 650 31.82 -4.43 0.21
N PRO A 651 31.50 -3.44 -0.63
CA PRO A 651 32.18 -2.15 -0.59
C PRO A 651 32.19 -1.56 0.81
N PHE A 652 33.33 -1.02 1.23
CA PHE A 652 33.50 -0.45 2.56
C PHE A 652 34.14 0.94 2.52
N LEU A 653 33.82 1.74 3.54
CA LEU A 653 34.33 3.09 3.73
C LEU A 653 35.79 3.05 4.24
N PRO A 654 36.55 4.15 4.13
CA PRO A 654 37.95 4.19 4.58
C PRO A 654 38.15 3.89 6.07
N ASP A 655 37.11 4.01 6.89
CA ASP A 655 37.09 3.69 8.31
C ASP A 655 36.86 2.19 8.61
N GLY A 656 36.65 1.37 7.57
CA GLY A 656 36.37 -0.05 7.67
C GLY A 656 34.89 -0.40 7.74
N THR A 657 33.97 0.57 7.73
CA THR A 657 32.53 0.32 7.79
C THR A 657 32.03 -0.23 6.44
N PRO A 658 31.51 -1.47 6.36
CA PRO A 658 30.91 -1.99 5.14
C PRO A 658 29.53 -1.39 4.90
N VAL A 659 29.17 -1.25 3.63
CA VAL A 659 27.85 -0.83 3.15
C VAL A 659 26.82 -1.94 3.38
N ASP A 660 25.60 -1.58 3.79
CA ASP A 660 24.52 -2.54 4.05
C ASP A 660 23.75 -2.91 2.78
N ILE A 661 23.54 -1.93 1.89
CA ILE A 661 22.75 -2.07 0.67
C ILE A 661 23.41 -1.32 -0.49
N VAL A 662 23.43 -1.92 -1.68
CA VAL A 662 23.90 -1.25 -2.91
C VAL A 662 22.72 -1.08 -3.86
N LEU A 663 22.46 0.17 -4.23
CA LEU A 663 21.39 0.57 -5.14
C LEU A 663 21.98 1.05 -6.47
N ASN A 664 21.26 0.76 -7.57
CA ASN A 664 21.68 1.19 -8.89
C ASN A 664 21.38 2.70 -9.10
N PRO A 665 22.38 3.52 -9.45
CA PRO A 665 22.16 4.96 -9.68
C PRO A 665 21.33 5.26 -10.94
N ILE A 666 21.30 4.36 -11.95
CA ILE A 666 20.63 4.60 -13.25
C ILE A 666 19.12 4.79 -13.09
N GLY A 667 18.52 4.19 -12.05
CA GLY A 667 17.09 4.31 -11.77
C GLY A 667 16.66 5.67 -11.26
N VAL A 668 17.57 6.54 -10.80
CA VAL A 668 17.20 7.83 -10.18
C VAL A 668 16.89 8.91 -11.22
N PRO A 669 17.74 9.17 -12.25
CA PRO A 669 17.47 10.21 -13.24
C PRO A 669 16.22 9.93 -14.09
N SER A 670 16.01 8.67 -14.49
CA SER A 670 14.87 8.27 -15.32
C SER A 670 13.52 8.36 -14.60
N ARG A 671 13.53 8.31 -13.26
CA ARG A 671 12.33 8.33 -12.41
C ARG A 671 12.10 9.65 -11.70
N MET A 672 13.06 10.58 -11.78
CA MET A 672 12.98 11.91 -11.19
C MET A 672 12.57 11.90 -9.71
N ASN A 673 13.13 10.97 -8.92
CA ASN A 673 12.89 10.85 -7.48
C ASN A 673 14.17 11.16 -6.69
N LEU A 674 14.63 12.41 -6.83
CA LEU A 674 15.86 12.92 -6.21
C LEU A 674 15.77 13.00 -4.68
N GLY A 675 14.55 13.05 -4.13
CA GLY A 675 14.33 13.06 -2.69
C GLY A 675 15.05 11.92 -1.95
N GLN A 676 15.22 10.75 -2.58
CA GLN A 676 15.95 9.63 -1.96
C GLN A 676 17.44 9.92 -1.75
N ILE A 677 18.05 10.74 -2.62
CA ILE A 677 19.46 11.15 -2.51
C ILE A 677 19.61 12.18 -1.39
N LEU A 678 18.67 13.13 -1.31
CA LEU A 678 18.60 14.11 -0.22
C LEU A 678 18.39 13.43 1.14
N GLU A 679 17.49 12.44 1.21
CA GLU A 679 17.29 11.59 2.39
C GLU A 679 18.59 10.87 2.76
N THR A 680 19.29 10.29 1.77
CA THR A 680 20.56 9.57 1.98
C THR A 680 21.64 10.48 2.58
N HIS A 681 21.78 11.69 2.05
CA HIS A 681 22.76 12.68 2.50
C HIS A 681 22.45 13.21 3.91
N LEU A 682 21.22 13.65 4.14
CA LEU A 682 20.80 14.18 5.43
C LEU A 682 20.80 13.08 6.50
N GLY A 683 20.37 11.88 6.14
CA GLY A 683 20.41 10.69 6.99
C GLY A 683 21.84 10.31 7.39
N TRP A 684 22.82 10.50 6.50
CA TRP A 684 24.24 10.28 6.82
C TRP A 684 24.73 11.24 7.90
N ALA A 685 24.45 12.54 7.72
CA ALA A 685 24.82 13.56 8.69
C ALA A 685 24.13 13.32 10.04
N ALA A 686 22.82 13.09 10.02
CA ALA A 686 22.00 12.83 11.20
C ALA A 686 22.45 11.58 11.97
N ARG A 687 22.73 10.47 11.25
CA ARG A 687 23.26 9.23 11.85
C ARG A 687 24.57 9.49 12.58
N ASN A 688 25.54 10.13 11.92
CA ASN A 688 26.89 10.33 12.48
C ASN A 688 26.91 11.35 13.62
N MET A 689 26.01 12.33 13.56
CA MET A 689 25.89 13.37 14.57
C MET A 689 24.96 13.00 15.74
N GLY A 690 24.23 11.88 15.63
CA GLY A 690 23.36 11.36 16.69
C GLY A 690 22.05 12.14 16.88
N PHE A 691 21.52 12.80 15.85
CA PHE A 691 20.23 13.48 15.89
C PHE A 691 19.22 12.90 14.90
N LYS A 692 17.94 13.18 15.11
CA LYS A 692 16.83 12.86 14.22
C LYS A 692 16.33 14.14 13.56
N VAL A 693 15.93 14.07 12.29
CA VAL A 693 15.50 15.25 11.51
C VAL A 693 14.02 15.17 11.21
N LEU A 694 13.37 16.34 11.26
CA LEU A 694 12.02 16.52 10.76
C LEU A 694 12.10 17.36 9.48
N THR A 695 11.69 16.77 8.37
CA THR A 695 11.56 17.39 7.05
C THR A 695 10.11 17.24 6.61
N PRO A 696 9.22 18.13 7.07
CA PRO A 696 7.86 18.23 6.57
C PRO A 696 7.79 18.41 5.05
N VAL A 697 6.69 17.93 4.47
CA VAL A 697 6.39 18.02 3.04
C VAL A 697 6.28 19.50 2.60
N PHE A 698 7.04 19.93 1.58
CA PHE A 698 7.16 21.32 1.10
C PHE A 698 7.64 22.36 2.13
N ASP A 699 8.11 21.94 3.31
CA ASP A 699 8.68 22.78 4.37
C ASP A 699 9.86 22.04 5.00
N GLY A 700 10.72 21.52 4.13
CA GLY A 700 11.85 20.65 4.46
C GLY A 700 13.18 21.38 4.58
N ALA A 701 14.26 20.62 4.83
CA ALA A 701 15.61 21.15 4.85
C ALA A 701 16.04 21.57 3.44
N SER A 702 16.60 22.76 3.30
CA SER A 702 17.18 23.26 2.06
C SER A 702 18.51 22.57 1.72
N ASP A 703 18.91 22.61 0.45
CA ASP A 703 20.19 22.06 -0.04
C ASP A 703 21.38 22.56 0.79
N THR A 704 21.39 23.87 1.12
CA THR A 704 22.45 24.50 1.93
C THR A 704 22.49 23.99 3.36
N GLU A 705 21.34 23.68 3.97
CA GLU A 705 21.28 23.11 5.32
C GLU A 705 21.77 21.65 5.34
N ILE A 706 21.50 20.89 4.28
CA ILE A 706 22.04 19.54 4.10
C ILE A 706 23.56 19.61 3.91
N GLU A 707 24.06 20.52 3.08
CA GLU A 707 25.49 20.76 2.90
C GLU A 707 26.18 21.18 4.20
N ASP A 708 25.56 22.04 5.01
CA ASP A 708 26.03 22.41 6.35
C ASP A 708 26.07 21.21 7.30
N ALA A 709 25.05 20.34 7.27
CA ALA A 709 25.00 19.15 8.10
C ALA A 709 26.12 18.15 7.74
N LEU A 710 26.37 17.96 6.44
CA LEU A 710 27.50 17.17 5.94
C LEU A 710 28.84 17.80 6.33
N ALA A 711 28.97 19.13 6.19
CA ALA A 711 30.15 19.87 6.58
C ALA A 711 30.48 19.70 8.07
N ARG A 712 29.49 19.85 8.95
CA ARG A 712 29.64 19.61 10.40
C ARG A 712 30.08 18.18 10.70
N THR A 713 29.50 17.21 9.99
CA THR A 713 29.86 15.80 10.13
C THR A 713 31.34 15.57 9.78
N TRP A 714 31.81 16.13 8.67
CA TRP A 714 33.22 16.04 8.27
C TRP A 714 34.17 16.70 9.28
N LEU A 715 33.82 17.88 9.79
CA LEU A 715 34.61 18.58 10.81
C LEU A 715 34.76 17.73 12.08
N VAL A 716 33.67 17.07 12.52
CA VAL A 716 33.71 16.17 13.68
C VAL A 716 34.55 14.93 13.37
N GLN A 717 34.40 14.31 12.20
CA GLN A 717 35.21 13.15 11.76
C GLN A 717 36.71 13.46 11.81
N LYS A 718 37.12 14.65 11.37
CA LYS A 718 38.53 15.07 11.37
C LYS A 718 39.16 15.17 12.75
N THR A 719 38.37 15.39 13.79
CA THR A 719 38.89 15.41 15.17
C THR A 719 39.02 14.02 15.79
N GLY A 720 38.65 12.95 15.08
CA GLY A 720 38.63 11.58 15.59
C GLY A 720 37.65 11.38 16.74
N SER A 721 36.64 12.24 16.85
CA SER A 721 35.71 12.30 18.00
C SER A 721 34.39 11.57 17.75
N ILE A 722 34.32 10.76 16.70
CA ILE A 722 33.19 9.86 16.46
C ILE A 722 33.58 8.49 16.98
N THR A 723 33.00 8.10 18.11
CA THR A 723 33.10 6.72 18.59
C THR A 723 32.09 5.90 17.80
N ILE A 724 32.51 5.29 16.69
CA ILE A 724 31.67 4.35 15.95
C ILE A 724 31.61 3.06 16.77
N ASN A 725 30.50 2.87 17.50
CA ASN A 725 30.25 1.62 18.17
C ASN A 725 29.89 0.57 17.10
N LEU A 726 30.82 -0.33 16.76
CA LEU A 726 30.62 -1.42 15.79
C LEU A 726 29.43 -2.35 16.16
N GLN A 727 28.96 -2.28 17.40
CA GLN A 727 27.80 -3.04 17.92
C GLN A 727 26.46 -2.28 17.86
N GLY A 728 26.34 -1.21 17.07
CA GLY A 728 25.04 -0.58 16.77
C GLY A 728 24.53 0.43 17.80
N GLY A 729 25.39 0.92 18.70
CA GLY A 729 25.04 2.06 19.56
C GLY A 729 24.96 3.38 18.78
N LYS A 730 24.03 4.28 19.17
CA LYS A 730 23.95 5.64 18.60
C LYS A 730 25.32 6.34 18.77
N PRO A 731 25.98 6.79 17.69
CA PRO A 731 27.25 7.49 17.82
C PRO A 731 27.00 8.80 18.57
N SER A 732 27.82 9.07 19.58
CA SER A 732 27.80 10.32 20.35
C SER A 732 29.03 11.13 19.96
N PRO A 733 28.89 12.15 19.09
CA PRO A 733 30.01 13.00 18.72
C PRO A 733 30.37 13.96 19.86
N ASP A 734 31.67 14.16 20.12
CA ASP A 734 32.12 15.27 20.96
C ASP A 734 32.18 16.57 20.16
N ILE A 735 31.07 17.30 20.17
CA ILE A 735 30.93 18.59 19.46
C ILE A 735 31.86 19.66 20.07
N ASN A 736 32.14 19.63 21.37
CA ASN A 736 32.96 20.63 22.03
C ASN A 736 34.41 20.56 21.54
N LYS A 737 34.94 19.35 21.38
CA LYS A 737 36.26 19.12 20.80
C LYS A 737 36.34 19.60 19.35
N ALA A 738 35.30 19.39 18.56
CA ALA A 738 35.22 19.91 17.19
C ALA A 738 35.20 21.46 17.14
N LYS A 739 34.44 22.12 18.03
CA LYS A 739 34.42 23.59 18.15
C LYS A 739 35.79 24.17 18.49
N GLN A 740 36.52 23.55 19.41
CA GLN A 740 37.86 23.98 19.80
C GLN A 740 38.83 23.87 18.61
N TRP A 741 38.79 22.75 17.89
CA TRP A 741 39.64 22.53 16.71
C TRP A 741 39.39 23.55 15.59
N VAL A 742 38.12 23.89 15.31
CA VAL A 742 37.77 24.93 14.34
C VAL A 742 38.31 26.30 14.78
N THR A 743 38.22 26.61 16.08
CA THR A 743 38.77 27.82 16.68
C THR A 743 40.29 27.90 16.53
N GLU A 744 41.00 26.80 16.75
CA GLU A 744 42.45 26.70 16.56
C GLU A 744 42.88 26.94 15.10
N LYS A 745 42.03 26.61 14.13
CA LYS A 745 42.28 26.84 12.69
C LYS A 745 42.00 28.28 12.24
N GLY A 746 41.49 29.13 13.13
CA GLY A 746 41.24 30.54 12.91
C GLY A 746 39.81 30.89 12.46
N PHE A 747 38.84 29.99 12.68
CA PHE A 747 37.42 30.22 12.39
C PHE A 747 36.59 30.19 13.69
N ASP A 748 35.40 30.77 13.70
CA ASP A 748 34.55 30.79 14.90
C ASP A 748 33.76 29.48 15.04
N GLY A 749 34.21 28.61 15.96
CA GLY A 749 33.57 27.32 16.22
C GLY A 749 32.13 27.44 16.73
N GLU A 750 31.75 28.52 17.42
CA GLU A 750 30.36 28.70 17.86
C GLU A 750 29.44 29.02 16.69
N LYS A 751 29.90 29.80 15.71
CA LYS A 751 29.11 30.09 14.50
C LYS A 751 28.92 28.88 13.60
N VAL A 752 29.99 28.10 13.39
CA VAL A 752 29.96 26.91 12.51
C VAL A 752 28.97 25.85 13.00
N PHE A 753 28.87 25.66 14.31
CA PHE A 753 27.96 24.69 14.91
C PHE A 753 26.60 25.29 15.31
N ASN A 754 26.34 26.55 14.96
CA ASN A 754 25.03 27.18 15.16
C ASN A 754 24.10 26.85 13.98
N SER A 755 23.02 26.11 14.25
CA SER A 755 22.03 25.74 13.22
C SER A 755 21.26 26.91 12.64
N ALA A 756 21.20 28.07 13.30
CA ALA A 756 20.50 29.26 12.80
C ALA A 756 21.29 30.01 11.71
N LEU A 757 22.59 29.77 11.59
CA LEU A 757 23.45 30.39 10.58
C LEU A 757 23.65 29.43 9.41
N ILE A 758 22.82 29.61 8.37
CA ILE A 758 22.85 28.80 7.16
C ILE A 758 24.04 29.21 6.26
N GLY A 759 24.81 28.24 5.81
CA GLY A 759 25.95 28.37 4.89
C GLY A 759 27.32 28.56 5.55
N GLU A 760 27.37 28.91 6.83
CA GLU A 760 28.64 29.15 7.55
C GLU A 760 29.46 27.86 7.71
N ALA A 761 28.81 26.73 8.01
CA ALA A 761 29.51 25.47 8.22
C ALA A 761 30.10 24.94 6.90
N ARG A 762 29.31 25.02 5.83
CA ARG A 762 29.70 24.70 4.45
C ARG A 762 30.94 25.49 4.04
N ASP A 763 30.91 26.81 4.16
CA ASP A 763 31.99 27.67 3.70
C ASP A 763 33.30 27.41 4.48
N VAL A 764 33.23 27.27 5.80
CA VAL A 764 34.40 26.97 6.64
C VAL A 764 34.96 25.59 6.31
N CYS A 765 34.11 24.58 6.15
CA CYS A 765 34.51 23.23 5.80
C CYS A 765 35.21 23.18 4.44
N LEU A 766 34.64 23.81 3.41
CA LEU A 766 35.25 23.89 2.07
C LEU A 766 36.61 24.57 2.11
N ARG A 767 36.76 25.67 2.87
CA ARG A 767 38.04 26.37 3.00
C ARG A 767 39.11 25.48 3.63
N LEU A 768 38.78 24.81 4.74
CA LEU A 768 39.69 23.88 5.43
C LEU A 768 40.06 22.67 4.56
N TRP A 769 39.10 22.12 3.82
CA TRP A 769 39.35 21.02 2.89
C TRP A 769 40.27 21.42 1.73
N LEU A 770 40.05 22.60 1.13
CA LEU A 770 40.94 23.15 0.10
C LEU A 770 42.35 23.42 0.63
N GLU A 771 42.48 23.91 1.87
CA GLU A 771 43.77 24.10 2.55
C GLU A 771 44.51 22.77 2.75
N GLU A 772 43.82 21.69 3.15
CA GLU A 772 44.42 20.34 3.23
C GLU A 772 44.93 19.84 1.88
N LEU A 773 44.26 20.23 0.79
CA LEU A 773 44.69 19.91 -0.58
C LEU A 773 45.73 20.90 -1.13
N GLY A 774 46.21 21.87 -0.34
CA GLY A 774 47.25 22.82 -0.71
C GLY A 774 46.78 23.98 -1.61
N VAL A 775 45.48 24.30 -1.61
CA VAL A 775 44.88 25.40 -2.37
C VAL A 775 44.56 26.58 -1.43
N GLU A 776 45.04 27.80 -1.75
CA GLU A 776 44.78 28.99 -0.94
C GLU A 776 43.32 29.45 -1.11
N SER A 777 42.49 29.20 -0.09
CA SER A 777 41.03 29.40 -0.17
C SER A 777 40.50 30.55 0.69
N ARG A 778 41.30 31.11 1.62
CA ARG A 778 40.83 32.10 2.63
C ARG A 778 40.30 33.41 2.07
N LYS A 779 40.72 33.81 0.86
CA LYS A 779 40.35 35.09 0.23
C LYS A 779 39.26 34.95 -0.84
N LEU A 780 38.86 33.72 -1.17
CA LEU A 780 37.88 33.46 -2.21
C LEU A 780 36.47 33.87 -1.75
N SER A 781 35.69 34.45 -2.65
CA SER A 781 34.25 34.64 -2.48
C SER A 781 33.52 33.30 -2.47
N PRO A 782 32.28 33.19 -1.93
CA PRO A 782 31.52 31.93 -1.90
C PRO A 782 31.30 31.29 -3.29
N ILE A 783 31.16 32.13 -4.33
CA ILE A 783 31.00 31.66 -5.71
C ILE A 783 32.31 31.05 -6.22
N GLU A 784 33.41 31.78 -6.10
CA GLU A 784 34.75 31.30 -6.49
C GLU A 784 35.16 30.06 -5.69
N LEU A 785 34.76 29.97 -4.42
CA LEU A 785 34.98 28.81 -3.56
C LEU A 785 34.28 27.56 -4.11
N THR A 786 33.05 27.72 -4.60
CA THR A 786 32.26 26.63 -5.20
C THR A 786 32.84 26.20 -6.54
N GLU A 787 33.32 27.13 -7.38
CA GLU A 787 33.98 26.83 -8.65
C GLU A 787 35.30 26.10 -8.43
N THR A 788 36.15 26.62 -7.54
CA THR A 788 37.43 25.99 -7.16
C THR A 788 37.21 24.59 -6.60
N MET A 789 36.17 24.39 -5.78
CA MET A 789 35.80 23.07 -5.27
C MET A 789 35.48 22.08 -6.39
N LYS A 790 34.73 22.49 -7.42
CA LYS A 790 34.40 21.62 -8.56
C LYS A 790 35.65 21.24 -9.34
N GLU A 791 36.53 22.20 -9.63
CA GLU A 791 37.79 21.97 -10.35
C GLU A 791 38.72 21.01 -9.59
N VAL A 792 38.88 21.21 -8.29
CA VAL A 792 39.73 20.38 -7.43
C VAL A 792 39.15 18.96 -7.29
N THR A 793 37.83 18.84 -7.17
CA THR A 793 37.15 17.54 -7.07
C THR A 793 37.44 16.68 -8.30
N VAL A 794 37.34 17.26 -9.50
CA VAL A 794 37.59 16.56 -10.78
C VAL A 794 39.08 16.28 -10.98
N SER A 795 39.95 17.26 -10.75
CA SER A 795 41.40 17.12 -11.02
C SER A 795 42.13 16.19 -10.07
N LYS A 796 41.74 16.17 -8.77
CA LYS A 796 42.37 15.33 -7.74
C LYS A 796 41.59 14.05 -7.43
N ASN A 797 40.44 13.83 -8.08
CA ASN A 797 39.53 12.71 -7.80
C ASN A 797 39.17 12.56 -6.30
N SER A 798 39.09 13.70 -5.60
CA SER A 798 38.78 13.74 -4.16
C SER A 798 37.38 14.30 -3.97
N PRO A 799 36.43 13.57 -3.37
CA PRO A 799 35.09 14.08 -3.16
C PRO A 799 35.11 15.25 -2.18
N SER A 800 34.30 16.28 -2.48
CA SER A 800 34.07 17.38 -1.57
C SER A 800 33.27 16.89 -0.34
N PRO A 801 33.60 17.33 0.89
CA PRO A 801 32.90 16.93 2.11
C PRO A 801 31.39 17.16 2.10
N ILE A 802 30.92 18.15 1.33
CA ILE A 802 29.49 18.52 1.24
C ILE A 802 28.75 17.79 0.12
N SER A 803 29.43 16.98 -0.69
CA SER A 803 28.83 16.33 -1.88
C SER A 803 28.06 15.06 -1.57
N GLY A 804 28.16 14.52 -0.35
CA GLY A 804 27.58 13.23 0.03
C GLY A 804 28.29 12.02 -0.62
N LYS A 805 29.48 12.23 -1.22
CA LYS A 805 30.28 11.19 -1.85
C LYS A 805 31.47 10.79 -0.97
N ALA A 806 31.82 9.51 -1.02
CA ALA A 806 32.98 8.94 -0.34
C ALA A 806 33.79 8.05 -1.29
N ILE A 807 35.08 7.89 -1.01
CA ILE A 807 35.94 6.91 -1.69
C ILE A 807 35.66 5.56 -1.03
N LEU A 808 35.03 4.65 -1.76
CA LEU A 808 34.82 3.27 -1.34
C LEU A 808 35.97 2.38 -1.79
N ARG A 809 36.22 1.31 -1.05
CA ARG A 809 37.13 0.22 -1.43
C ARG A 809 36.33 -1.04 -1.69
N ASP A 810 36.74 -1.82 -2.68
CA ASP A 810 36.18 -3.14 -2.94
C ASP A 810 36.61 -4.10 -1.81
N GLY A 811 35.66 -4.76 -1.16
CA GLY A 811 35.94 -5.74 -0.12
C GLY A 811 36.75 -6.94 -0.63
N ARG A 812 36.62 -7.27 -1.91
CA ARG A 812 37.28 -8.43 -2.53
C ARG A 812 38.76 -8.22 -2.81
N THR A 813 39.15 -6.99 -3.17
CA THR A 813 40.52 -6.65 -3.57
C THR A 813 41.22 -5.71 -2.60
N GLY A 814 40.47 -4.92 -1.83
CA GLY A 814 40.97 -3.84 -0.98
C GLY A 814 41.32 -2.56 -1.74
N GLU A 815 41.21 -2.56 -3.07
CA GLU A 815 41.51 -1.42 -3.93
C GLU A 815 40.36 -0.39 -3.92
N PRO A 816 40.66 0.92 -3.99
CA PRO A 816 39.63 1.94 -4.12
C PRO A 816 38.96 1.88 -5.50
N PHE A 817 37.66 2.19 -5.56
CA PHE A 817 36.97 2.37 -6.84
C PHE A 817 37.45 3.63 -7.56
N ASP A 818 37.37 3.61 -8.90
CA ASP A 818 37.88 4.68 -9.77
C ASP A 818 37.23 6.04 -9.51
N GLN A 819 35.95 6.07 -9.12
CA GLN A 819 35.20 7.29 -8.87
C GLN A 819 34.56 7.29 -7.47
N PRO A 820 34.47 8.46 -6.80
CA PRO A 820 33.75 8.59 -5.55
C PRO A 820 32.26 8.25 -5.71
N VAL A 821 31.74 7.49 -4.75
CA VAL A 821 30.38 6.96 -4.76
C VAL A 821 29.52 7.73 -3.77
N THR A 822 28.27 8.00 -4.11
CA THR A 822 27.31 8.56 -3.16
C THR A 822 26.97 7.52 -2.10
N VAL A 823 27.26 7.87 -0.84
CA VAL A 823 27.05 6.99 0.32
C VAL A 823 26.30 7.77 1.40
N GLY A 824 25.37 7.10 2.07
CA GLY A 824 24.72 7.68 3.22
C GLY A 824 23.79 6.73 3.92
N ASN A 825 22.80 7.26 4.64
CA ASN A 825 21.82 6.44 5.36
C ASN A 825 20.42 6.68 4.82
N ILE A 826 19.77 5.63 4.35
CA ILE A 826 18.44 5.67 3.75
C ILE A 826 17.49 4.76 4.53
N TYR A 827 16.21 5.11 4.56
CA TYR A 827 15.18 4.30 5.20
C TYR A 827 14.51 3.33 4.22
N MET A 828 14.66 2.03 4.47
CA MET A 828 14.17 0.96 3.58
C MET A 828 13.10 0.11 4.26
N LEU A 829 12.12 -0.33 3.48
CA LEU A 829 10.96 -1.12 3.88
C LEU A 829 11.06 -2.53 3.28
N LYS A 830 10.61 -3.55 4.02
CA LYS A 830 10.35 -4.90 3.47
C LYS A 830 8.87 -5.02 3.11
N LEU A 831 8.55 -5.36 1.86
CA LEU A 831 7.17 -5.48 1.41
C LEU A 831 6.62 -6.89 1.65
N ILE A 832 5.29 -7.02 1.76
CA ILE A 832 4.57 -8.31 1.93
C ILE A 832 4.71 -9.26 0.72
N HIS A 833 5.37 -8.81 -0.34
CA HIS A 833 5.66 -9.58 -1.53
C HIS A 833 6.88 -10.51 -1.32
N LEU A 834 6.69 -11.55 -0.51
CA LEU A 834 7.72 -12.53 -0.18
C LEU A 834 7.83 -13.60 -1.26
N VAL A 835 9.05 -14.09 -1.50
CA VAL A 835 9.31 -15.11 -2.53
C VAL A 835 8.66 -16.45 -2.19
N GLU A 836 8.69 -16.85 -0.92
CA GLU A 836 8.11 -18.10 -0.41
C GLU A 836 6.61 -18.20 -0.73
N ASP A 837 5.92 -17.07 -0.73
CA ASP A 837 4.48 -17.03 -1.02
C ASP A 837 4.20 -17.15 -2.53
N LYS A 838 5.16 -16.80 -3.39
CA LYS A 838 4.98 -16.70 -4.86
C LYS A 838 5.49 -17.90 -5.64
N VAL A 839 6.51 -18.59 -5.14
CA VAL A 839 7.01 -19.80 -5.82
C VAL A 839 5.94 -20.88 -5.75
N HIS A 840 5.57 -21.38 -6.93
CA HIS A 840 4.60 -22.45 -7.09
C HIS A 840 5.02 -23.33 -8.26
N ALA A 841 5.11 -24.62 -8.01
CA ALA A 841 5.40 -25.63 -9.02
C ALA A 841 4.35 -26.74 -8.94
N ARG A 842 3.98 -27.27 -10.10
CA ARG A 842 3.00 -28.35 -10.23
C ARG A 842 3.50 -29.35 -11.25
N ALA A 843 3.62 -30.60 -10.83
CA ALA A 843 3.76 -31.74 -11.73
C ALA A 843 2.37 -32.23 -12.17
N THR A 844 1.61 -32.76 -11.23
CA THR A 844 0.20 -33.16 -11.40
C THR A 844 -0.64 -32.56 -10.26
N GLY A 845 -1.96 -32.56 -10.39
CA GLY A 845 -2.82 -32.01 -9.36
C GLY A 845 -4.30 -32.16 -9.69
N PRO A 846 -5.20 -31.47 -8.97
CA PRO A 846 -6.62 -31.57 -9.22
C PRO A 846 -7.02 -30.90 -10.54
N TYR A 847 -8.16 -31.35 -11.06
CA TYR A 847 -8.73 -30.92 -12.33
C TYR A 847 -10.18 -30.45 -12.15
N SER A 848 -10.63 -29.57 -13.04
CA SER A 848 -12.01 -29.14 -13.16
C SER A 848 -12.92 -30.31 -13.51
N LEU A 849 -14.09 -30.39 -12.86
CA LEU A 849 -15.06 -31.45 -13.13
C LEU A 849 -15.61 -31.40 -14.56
N ILE A 850 -15.80 -30.19 -15.11
CA ILE A 850 -16.44 -30.00 -16.42
C ILE A 850 -15.39 -30.01 -17.52
N SER A 851 -14.44 -29.07 -17.48
CA SER A 851 -13.45 -28.90 -18.55
C SER A 851 -12.30 -29.90 -18.51
N GLN A 852 -12.15 -30.66 -17.41
CA GLN A 852 -10.99 -31.54 -17.16
C GLN A 852 -9.61 -30.86 -17.19
N GLN A 853 -9.58 -29.53 -17.26
CA GLN A 853 -8.36 -28.73 -17.19
C GLN A 853 -7.84 -28.62 -15.75
N PRO A 854 -6.53 -28.43 -15.56
CA PRO A 854 -5.96 -28.08 -14.26
C PRO A 854 -6.74 -26.96 -13.56
N LEU A 855 -6.99 -27.12 -12.25
CA LEU A 855 -7.54 -26.01 -11.46
C LEU A 855 -6.57 -24.82 -11.46
N GLY A 856 -7.09 -23.62 -11.18
CA GLY A 856 -6.28 -22.40 -11.07
C GLY A 856 -5.91 -22.09 -9.63
N GLY A 857 -4.71 -21.54 -9.42
CA GLY A 857 -4.29 -20.96 -8.14
C GLY A 857 -3.51 -21.90 -7.20
N LYS A 858 -2.57 -21.31 -6.47
CA LYS A 858 -1.62 -22.02 -5.57
C LYS A 858 -2.33 -22.86 -4.49
N ALA A 859 -3.35 -22.28 -3.85
CA ALA A 859 -4.10 -22.93 -2.76
C ALA A 859 -4.81 -24.23 -3.19
N GLN A 860 -5.05 -24.40 -4.50
CA GLN A 860 -5.67 -25.61 -5.07
C GLN A 860 -4.65 -26.51 -5.75
N PHE A 861 -3.34 -26.27 -5.59
CA PHE A 861 -2.30 -26.93 -6.40
C PHE A 861 -2.58 -26.81 -7.91
N GLY A 862 -3.00 -25.62 -8.33
CA GLY A 862 -3.43 -25.33 -9.69
C GLY A 862 -2.29 -25.17 -10.70
N GLY A 863 -2.62 -25.31 -11.99
CA GLY A 863 -1.68 -25.09 -13.09
C GLY A 863 -1.53 -23.60 -13.45
N GLN A 864 -0.48 -23.29 -14.22
CA GLN A 864 -0.32 -21.97 -14.83
C GLN A 864 -1.23 -21.84 -16.05
N ARG A 865 -1.80 -20.66 -16.25
CA ARG A 865 -2.61 -20.38 -17.44
C ARG A 865 -1.68 -20.14 -18.62
N PHE A 866 -1.83 -20.95 -19.66
CA PHE A 866 -1.25 -20.71 -20.97
C PHE A 866 -2.31 -19.98 -21.81
N GLY A 867 -2.12 -18.67 -22.02
CA GLY A 867 -3.08 -17.81 -22.70
C GLY A 867 -2.89 -17.80 -24.21
N GLU A 868 -3.78 -17.06 -24.87
CA GLU A 868 -3.74 -16.87 -26.33
C GLU A 868 -2.43 -16.22 -26.80
N MET A 869 -1.88 -15.26 -26.05
CA MET A 869 -0.60 -14.62 -26.38
C MET A 869 0.58 -15.59 -26.29
N GLU A 870 0.58 -16.51 -25.31
CA GLU A 870 1.60 -17.54 -25.21
C GLU A 870 1.45 -18.60 -26.32
N VAL A 871 0.23 -18.91 -26.75
CA VAL A 871 -0.04 -19.76 -27.92
C VAL A 871 0.55 -19.15 -29.18
N TRP A 872 0.24 -17.89 -29.49
CA TRP A 872 0.79 -17.19 -30.65
C TRP A 872 2.32 -17.16 -30.63
N SER A 873 2.92 -17.08 -29.44
CA SER A 873 4.37 -17.14 -29.31
C SER A 873 4.92 -18.48 -29.79
N LEU A 874 4.34 -19.61 -29.38
CA LEU A 874 4.76 -20.93 -29.86
C LEU A 874 4.46 -21.16 -31.34
N GLU A 875 3.35 -20.64 -31.84
CA GLU A 875 3.02 -20.67 -33.27
C GLU A 875 4.06 -19.92 -34.09
N ALA A 876 4.49 -18.73 -33.64
CA ALA A 876 5.52 -17.95 -34.30
C ALA A 876 6.90 -18.65 -34.34
N TYR A 877 7.22 -19.44 -33.32
CA TYR A 877 8.42 -20.29 -33.31
C TYR A 877 8.29 -21.55 -34.18
N GLY A 878 7.10 -21.87 -34.69
CA GLY A 878 6.83 -23.14 -35.37
C GLY A 878 6.91 -24.35 -34.42
N ALA A 879 6.76 -24.13 -33.11
CA ALA A 879 6.90 -25.16 -32.08
C ALA A 879 5.63 -26.02 -31.94
N ALA A 880 5.25 -26.70 -33.04
CA ALA A 880 3.98 -27.40 -33.18
C ALA A 880 3.76 -28.48 -32.10
N HIS A 881 4.77 -29.32 -31.83
CA HIS A 881 4.66 -30.37 -30.80
C HIS A 881 4.54 -29.78 -29.40
N ASN A 882 5.33 -28.77 -29.04
CA ASN A 882 5.24 -28.11 -27.74
C ASN A 882 3.85 -27.50 -27.53
N LEU A 883 3.30 -26.85 -28.55
CA LEU A 883 1.96 -26.29 -28.50
C LEU A 883 0.91 -27.40 -28.35
N GLN A 884 1.02 -28.46 -29.14
CA GLN A 884 0.12 -29.61 -29.07
C GLN A 884 0.13 -30.21 -27.66
N GLU A 885 1.30 -30.42 -27.05
CA GLU A 885 1.40 -30.97 -25.69
C GLU A 885 0.71 -30.10 -24.64
N VAL A 886 0.89 -28.77 -24.72
CA VAL A 886 0.31 -27.81 -23.78
C VAL A 886 -1.22 -27.79 -23.89
N LEU A 887 -1.76 -27.90 -25.12
CA LEU A 887 -3.20 -27.92 -25.37
C LEU A 887 -3.86 -29.27 -25.08
N THR A 888 -3.09 -30.36 -24.93
CA THR A 888 -3.60 -31.73 -24.79
C THR A 888 -3.13 -32.40 -23.50
N ILE A 889 -2.03 -33.17 -23.53
CA ILE A 889 -1.54 -34.06 -22.48
C ILE A 889 -1.14 -33.33 -21.18
N LYS A 890 -0.80 -32.04 -21.26
CA LYS A 890 -0.52 -31.20 -20.08
C LYS A 890 -1.76 -30.52 -19.51
N SER A 891 -2.91 -30.62 -20.19
CA SER A 891 -4.15 -29.95 -19.86
C SER A 891 -5.31 -30.95 -19.69
N ASP A 892 -6.11 -31.17 -20.72
CA ASP A 892 -7.43 -31.82 -20.64
C ASP A 892 -7.56 -33.09 -21.49
N ASP A 893 -6.49 -33.60 -22.10
CA ASP A 893 -6.48 -34.96 -22.64
C ASP A 893 -6.39 -35.97 -21.48
N VAL A 894 -7.55 -36.44 -21.01
CA VAL A 894 -7.66 -37.33 -19.84
C VAL A 894 -6.92 -38.65 -20.02
N ALA A 895 -6.99 -39.24 -21.21
CA ALA A 895 -6.35 -40.52 -21.51
C ALA A 895 -4.86 -40.32 -21.79
N GLY A 896 -4.54 -39.33 -22.62
CA GLY A 896 -3.16 -39.01 -22.98
C GLY A 896 -2.33 -38.60 -21.78
N ARG A 897 -2.85 -37.79 -20.85
CA ARG A 897 -2.10 -37.38 -19.64
C ARG A 897 -1.73 -38.55 -18.73
N ALA A 898 -2.64 -39.53 -18.58
CA ALA A 898 -2.39 -40.71 -17.75
C ALA A 898 -1.32 -41.61 -18.38
N LYS A 899 -1.44 -41.87 -19.68
CA LYS A 899 -0.43 -42.61 -20.45
C LYS A 899 0.92 -41.90 -20.47
N THR A 900 0.91 -40.57 -20.60
CA THR A 900 2.14 -39.75 -20.54
C THR A 900 2.83 -39.89 -19.19
N TYR A 901 2.08 -39.81 -18.09
CA TYR A 901 2.65 -39.98 -16.75
C TYR A 901 3.25 -41.38 -16.58
N GLU A 902 2.55 -42.42 -17.05
CA GLU A 902 3.05 -43.80 -17.04
C GLU A 902 4.33 -43.95 -17.89
N ALA A 903 4.36 -43.39 -19.10
CA ALA A 903 5.52 -43.41 -19.98
C ALA A 903 6.73 -42.72 -19.33
N ILE A 904 6.55 -41.56 -18.71
CA ILE A 904 7.62 -40.84 -17.99
C ILE A 904 8.17 -41.69 -16.85
N VAL A 905 7.30 -42.34 -16.05
CA VAL A 905 7.72 -43.19 -14.93
C VAL A 905 8.48 -44.44 -15.42
N LYS A 906 8.08 -45.00 -16.57
CA LYS A 906 8.75 -46.17 -17.17
C LYS A 906 10.00 -45.80 -17.99
N GLY A 907 10.20 -44.52 -18.32
CA GLY A 907 11.24 -44.08 -19.26
C GLY A 907 10.95 -44.47 -20.72
N GLU A 908 9.66 -44.59 -21.07
CA GLU A 908 9.19 -44.88 -22.43
C GLU A 908 8.85 -43.57 -23.17
N ASP A 909 8.81 -43.63 -24.50
CA ASP A 909 8.42 -42.48 -25.32
C ASP A 909 6.94 -42.11 -25.14
N ILE A 910 6.66 -40.81 -25.18
CA ILE A 910 5.31 -40.28 -25.03
C ILE A 910 4.48 -40.62 -26.28
N LEU A 911 3.30 -41.19 -26.06
CA LEU A 911 2.37 -41.52 -27.13
C LEU A 911 1.74 -40.26 -27.76
N PRO A 912 1.33 -40.31 -29.04
CA PRO A 912 0.64 -39.20 -29.69
C PRO A 912 -0.60 -38.75 -28.88
N PRO A 913 -0.80 -37.43 -28.71
CA PRO A 913 -1.94 -36.91 -27.96
C PRO A 913 -3.28 -37.27 -28.60
N GLY A 914 -4.29 -37.48 -27.76
CA GLY A 914 -5.68 -37.65 -28.17
C GLY A 914 -6.40 -36.32 -28.34
N VAL A 915 -7.74 -36.40 -28.42
CA VAL A 915 -8.59 -35.22 -28.56
C VAL A 915 -8.86 -34.58 -27.18
N PRO A 916 -8.61 -33.26 -27.02
CA PRO A 916 -8.94 -32.49 -25.83
C PRO A 916 -10.37 -32.69 -25.35
N GLU A 917 -10.56 -32.78 -24.03
CA GLU A 917 -11.91 -32.90 -23.48
C GLU A 917 -12.72 -31.62 -23.70
N SER A 918 -12.08 -30.44 -23.68
CA SER A 918 -12.74 -29.16 -24.00
C SER A 918 -13.39 -29.13 -25.38
N PHE A 919 -12.79 -29.78 -26.38
CA PHE A 919 -13.39 -29.91 -27.71
C PHE A 919 -14.66 -30.77 -27.67
N LYS A 920 -14.64 -31.88 -26.92
CA LYS A 920 -15.83 -32.74 -26.77
C LYS A 920 -16.95 -32.01 -26.05
N VAL A 921 -16.62 -31.26 -24.99
CA VAL A 921 -17.57 -30.40 -24.26
C VAL A 921 -18.19 -29.38 -25.22
N LEU A 922 -17.39 -28.69 -26.04
CA LEU A 922 -17.87 -27.74 -27.04
C LEU A 922 -18.86 -28.39 -28.02
N VAL A 923 -18.52 -29.57 -28.56
CA VAL A 923 -19.41 -30.31 -29.48
C VAL A 923 -20.75 -30.62 -28.81
N LYS A 924 -20.74 -31.09 -27.54
CA LYS A 924 -21.97 -31.37 -26.78
C LYS A 924 -22.76 -30.10 -26.46
N GLU A 925 -22.10 -28.99 -26.16
CA GLU A 925 -22.75 -27.70 -25.94
C GLU A 925 -23.44 -27.21 -27.22
N LEU A 926 -22.79 -27.27 -28.38
CA LEU A 926 -23.39 -26.90 -29.67
C LEU A 926 -24.57 -27.83 -30.03
N GLN A 927 -24.45 -29.14 -29.79
CA GLN A 927 -25.54 -30.09 -29.96
C GLN A 927 -26.73 -29.80 -29.03
N SER A 928 -26.48 -29.37 -27.79
CA SER A 928 -27.54 -28.97 -26.85
C SER A 928 -28.35 -27.76 -27.33
N LEU A 929 -27.76 -26.91 -28.17
CA LEU A 929 -28.41 -25.78 -28.82
C LEU A 929 -29.21 -26.18 -30.08
N GLY A 930 -29.21 -27.46 -30.45
CA GLY A 930 -29.86 -27.98 -31.65
C GLY A 930 -29.01 -27.91 -32.93
N LEU A 931 -27.71 -27.64 -32.81
CA LEU A 931 -26.77 -27.68 -33.95
C LEU A 931 -26.24 -29.11 -34.12
N ALA A 932 -26.40 -29.68 -35.32
CA ALA A 932 -25.81 -30.97 -35.66
C ALA A 932 -24.32 -30.80 -36.01
N VAL A 933 -23.45 -30.92 -35.00
CA VAL A 933 -22.00 -30.90 -35.16
C VAL A 933 -21.47 -32.33 -35.16
N GLU A 934 -20.80 -32.72 -36.25
CA GLU A 934 -20.27 -34.06 -36.49
C GLU A 934 -18.81 -33.98 -36.94
N VAL A 935 -17.97 -34.88 -36.44
CA VAL A 935 -16.57 -35.00 -36.87
C VAL A 935 -16.53 -35.97 -38.04
N ILE A 936 -15.99 -35.54 -39.18
CA ILE A 936 -15.86 -36.37 -40.38
C ILE A 936 -14.40 -36.75 -40.61
N ASN A 937 -14.17 -37.95 -41.14
CA ASN A 937 -12.87 -38.33 -41.67
C ASN A 937 -12.73 -37.94 -43.16
N GLU A 938 -11.57 -38.21 -43.76
CA GLU A 938 -11.31 -37.95 -45.19
C GLU A 938 -12.28 -38.69 -46.15
N GLU A 939 -12.94 -39.75 -45.69
CA GLU A 939 -13.94 -40.52 -46.45
C GLU A 939 -15.40 -40.02 -46.23
N GLU A 940 -15.58 -38.82 -45.66
CA GLU A 940 -16.88 -38.22 -45.30
C GLU A 940 -17.74 -39.09 -44.35
N LYS A 941 -17.13 -40.02 -43.62
CA LYS A 941 -17.83 -40.84 -42.62
C LYS A 941 -17.88 -40.10 -41.29
N ILE A 942 -19.07 -40.10 -40.69
CA ILE A 942 -19.33 -39.52 -39.38
C ILE A 942 -18.66 -40.37 -38.29
N ILE A 943 -17.72 -39.77 -37.57
CA ILE A 943 -17.13 -40.31 -36.35
C ILE A 943 -17.96 -39.81 -35.17
N GLN A 944 -18.50 -40.74 -34.38
CA GLN A 944 -19.18 -40.38 -33.14
C GLN A 944 -18.15 -39.84 -32.14
N ALA A 945 -18.37 -38.63 -31.62
CA ALA A 945 -17.46 -37.94 -30.70
C ALA A 945 -17.07 -38.77 -29.46
N GLU A 946 -17.93 -39.69 -29.03
CA GLU A 946 -17.71 -40.60 -27.89
C GLU A 946 -16.72 -41.74 -28.20
N LYS A 947 -16.52 -42.08 -29.49
CA LYS A 947 -15.61 -43.15 -29.94
C LYS A 947 -14.19 -42.66 -30.25
N ILE A 948 -13.92 -41.37 -30.09
CA ILE A 948 -12.59 -40.76 -30.32
C ILE A 948 -11.60 -41.11 -29.18
N GLN A 949 -12.01 -41.87 -28.16
CA GLN A 949 -11.18 -42.22 -27.00
C GLN A 949 -10.06 -43.23 -27.28
N ASP A 950 -10.19 -44.06 -28.32
CA ASP A 950 -9.22 -45.11 -28.62
C ASP A 950 -8.24 -44.67 -29.70
N SER A 951 -7.01 -44.38 -29.28
CA SER A 951 -5.86 -44.06 -30.15
C SER A 951 -5.50 -45.17 -31.16
N SER A 952 -6.16 -46.33 -31.11
CA SER A 952 -5.91 -47.46 -32.01
C SER A 952 -6.52 -47.31 -33.41
N GLU A 953 -7.41 -46.35 -33.66
CA GLU A 953 -7.97 -46.13 -35.02
C GLU A 953 -7.25 -45.05 -35.84
N PHE A 954 -6.26 -44.33 -35.27
CA PHE A 954 -5.49 -43.30 -35.98
C PHE A 954 -4.19 -43.79 -36.65
N GLU A 955 -3.79 -45.05 -36.45
CA GLU A 955 -2.59 -45.63 -37.10
C GLU A 955 -2.75 -45.85 -38.62
N GLY A 956 -3.94 -45.64 -39.18
CA GLY A 956 -4.22 -45.84 -40.61
C GLY A 956 -3.75 -44.74 -41.58
N LEU A 957 -3.24 -43.59 -41.09
CA LEU A 957 -3.02 -42.40 -41.91
C LEU A 957 -1.55 -42.02 -42.19
N SER A 958 -0.58 -42.83 -41.75
CA SER A 958 0.82 -42.71 -42.18
C SER A 958 1.23 -43.92 -43.00
N SER A 959 0.92 -43.92 -44.30
CA SER A 959 1.58 -44.80 -45.26
C SER A 959 2.47 -43.99 -46.19
N THR A 960 3.72 -43.80 -45.78
CA THR A 960 4.80 -43.57 -46.75
C THR A 960 5.01 -44.89 -47.51
N LYS A 961 4.62 -44.90 -48.78
CA LYS A 961 4.80 -46.03 -49.70
C LYS A 961 6.27 -46.46 -49.74
N MET A 962 6.61 -47.60 -49.14
CA MET A 962 7.72 -48.42 -49.64
C MET A 962 7.19 -49.28 -50.78
N VAL A 963 7.74 -49.06 -51.97
CA VAL A 963 7.51 -49.87 -53.16
C VAL A 963 8.18 -51.23 -52.93
N SER A 964 7.39 -52.29 -52.88
CA SER A 964 7.84 -53.67 -52.96
C SER A 964 8.22 -53.99 -54.41
N GLY A 965 9.52 -54.11 -54.69
CA GLY A 965 10.04 -54.78 -55.88
C GLY A 965 10.74 -56.07 -55.47
N ASN A 966 10.22 -57.21 -55.94
CA ASN A 966 10.87 -58.50 -55.84
C ASN A 966 12.19 -58.49 -56.62
N GLU A 967 13.30 -58.83 -55.97
CA GLU A 967 14.46 -59.47 -56.61
C GLU A 967 15.29 -60.21 -55.52
N GLU A 968 15.76 -61.40 -55.87
CA GLU A 968 16.43 -62.40 -55.03
C GLU A 968 17.78 -61.92 -54.45
N PRO A 969 18.33 -62.57 -53.40
CA PRO A 969 19.55 -62.10 -52.75
C PRO A 969 20.79 -62.59 -53.52
N GLU A 970 21.58 -61.66 -54.03
CA GLU A 970 23.00 -61.91 -54.34
C GLU A 970 23.89 -61.03 -53.45
N ASP A 971 24.99 -61.66 -53.03
CA ASP A 971 26.07 -61.15 -52.19
C ASP A 971 26.56 -59.75 -52.58
N VAL A 972 27.12 -59.01 -51.61
CA VAL A 972 28.50 -58.48 -51.65
C VAL A 972 28.80 -57.72 -50.36
N GLU A 973 29.77 -58.24 -49.61
CA GLU A 973 30.54 -57.54 -48.57
C GLU A 973 31.15 -56.23 -49.10
N GLY A 974 31.12 -55.15 -48.32
CA GLY A 974 31.96 -53.99 -48.65
C GLY A 974 31.76 -52.72 -47.85
N LYS A 975 32.59 -52.56 -46.81
CA LYS A 975 33.21 -51.31 -46.36
C LYS A 975 32.35 -50.29 -45.60
N ILE A 976 32.39 -50.47 -44.29
CA ILE A 976 32.58 -49.43 -43.28
C ILE A 976 33.91 -48.71 -43.58
N GLU A 977 33.87 -47.41 -43.89
CA GLU A 977 34.89 -46.38 -43.61
C GLU A 977 34.50 -45.10 -44.36
N ASP A 978 34.20 -44.05 -43.60
CA ASP A 978 34.24 -42.61 -43.95
C ASP A 978 33.03 -41.89 -43.36
N LEU A 979 33.12 -41.50 -42.08
CA LEU A 979 32.35 -40.38 -41.49
C LEU A 979 32.92 -39.97 -40.12
N MET A 980 34.25 -39.89 -40.01
CA MET A 980 34.95 -39.25 -38.88
C MET A 980 36.06 -38.33 -39.39
N ALA A 981 35.69 -37.10 -39.79
CA ALA A 981 36.51 -35.88 -39.91
C ALA A 981 35.60 -34.78 -40.50
N GLY A 982 35.55 -33.53 -40.07
CA GLY A 982 36.37 -32.77 -39.14
C GLY A 982 35.76 -31.37 -38.92
N ASP A 983 36.47 -30.60 -38.10
CA ASP A 983 36.15 -29.29 -37.52
C ASP A 983 35.93 -28.10 -38.47
N SER A 984 35.33 -27.06 -37.87
CA SER A 984 35.56 -25.61 -38.06
C SER A 984 34.91 -24.91 -39.26
N PHE A 985 34.24 -23.77 -39.00
CA PHE A 985 34.58 -22.46 -39.57
C PHE A 985 33.65 -21.36 -39.01
N PHE A 986 34.26 -20.38 -38.35
CA PHE A 986 33.72 -19.07 -37.98
C PHE A 986 34.52 -18.06 -38.83
N GLU A 987 33.84 -17.19 -39.60
CA GLU A 987 34.21 -15.77 -39.84
C GLU A 987 33.50 -15.16 -41.07
N GLY A 988 32.89 -13.99 -40.84
CA GLY A 988 33.08 -12.80 -41.68
C GLY A 988 32.20 -12.61 -42.91
N LEU A 989 31.34 -11.59 -42.88
CA LEU A 989 31.58 -10.34 -43.65
C LEU A 989 30.48 -9.29 -43.43
N SER A 990 30.95 -8.05 -43.34
CA SER A 990 30.20 -6.82 -43.17
C SER A 990 29.96 -6.09 -44.50
N THR A 991 29.08 -5.09 -44.42
CA THR A 991 29.06 -3.77 -45.11
C THR A 991 28.59 -3.61 -46.56
N ASP A 992 27.71 -2.59 -46.69
CA ASP A 992 27.43 -1.69 -47.82
C ASP A 992 26.55 -2.22 -48.97
N SER A 993 25.64 -1.48 -49.60
CA SER A 993 25.10 -0.11 -49.48
C SER A 993 23.99 0.05 -50.53
N ASP A 994 23.04 0.95 -50.28
CA ASP A 994 22.23 1.72 -51.26
C ASP A 994 21.30 1.00 -52.26
N ASN A 995 19.99 1.23 -52.11
CA ASN A 995 19.26 2.03 -53.11
C ASN A 995 17.93 2.58 -52.57
N LYS A 996 17.77 3.90 -52.74
CA LYS A 996 16.54 4.68 -52.56
C LYS A 996 15.53 4.38 -53.67
N VAL A 997 14.24 4.60 -53.38
CA VAL A 997 13.30 5.55 -54.03
C VAL A 997 11.84 5.05 -53.97
N ASN A 998 10.99 5.85 -53.30
CA ASN A 998 9.55 6.17 -53.51
C ASN A 998 8.50 5.03 -53.62
N ASP A 999 7.26 5.14 -53.16
CA ASP A 999 6.35 6.26 -52.91
C ASP A 999 5.31 5.79 -51.87
N SER A 1000 4.91 6.70 -50.99
CA SER A 1000 3.60 6.70 -50.32
C SER A 1000 2.59 7.39 -51.25
N PRO A 1001 1.28 7.10 -51.18
CA PRO A 1001 0.46 7.74 -50.14
C PRO A 1001 -0.73 6.92 -49.60
N GLU A 1002 -1.09 7.27 -48.36
CA GLU A 1002 -2.44 7.45 -47.79
C GLU A 1002 -3.63 6.64 -48.33
N SER A 1003 -4.34 5.97 -47.42
CA SER A 1003 -5.78 6.21 -47.23
C SER A 1003 -6.28 5.64 -45.90
N GLU A 1004 -6.88 6.53 -45.10
CA GLU A 1004 -7.87 6.26 -44.06
C GLU A 1004 -9.00 5.35 -44.57
N VAL A 1005 -9.69 4.63 -43.66
CA VAL A 1005 -11.14 4.75 -43.39
C VAL A 1005 -11.59 3.63 -42.42
N GLU A 1006 -12.28 4.10 -41.36
CA GLU A 1006 -13.11 3.44 -40.32
C GLU A 1006 -12.45 2.73 -39.12
#